data_AF-A0A5N6X5R8-F1
#
_entry.id   AF-A0A5N6X5R8-F1
#
_cell.length_a   1.000
_cell.length_b   1.000
_cell.length_c   1.000
_cell.angle_alpha   90.00
_cell.angle_beta   90.00
_cell.angle_gamma   90.00
#
_symmetry.space_group_name_H-M   'P 1'
#
loop_
_entity.id
_entity.type
_entity.pdbx_description
1 polymer ?
#
loop_
_entity_poly.entity_id
_entity_poly.type
_entity_poly.pdbx_seq_one_letter_code
_entity_poly.pdbx_strand_id
1 'polypeptide(L)'
;MTNTTYEQLGDLKRRSILGAIPAKWRLQNPIPQADELRDVTGAYIQQFLTPQEIEITETDAAGITEQTTSGSWTAVEVAEAFCHRAALAHQLVNCLHEVFFDAAIEDAKRLDAYFAEHKKPIGPLHGLPISLKDQFHVKGVETTMGYIGWIGTFQGKKDDPRRATFESELVKELRNLGAVLYCKTSVPATLMAGETVNNIISYTWNPKNRLLSSGGSSGGEGALIALKGSPGGFGTDIGGSIRIPAVFNGVFGIRPSSGRMPYEGAANSIDGQNLILSVVGPLATTARSLTLLFKAILSQQPWYHDPLVLELPWRADVEERTRALIRKSADGSPSLAFAIMRHDGMVRPHPPIARAVEIVEQTLKRLGHKVIEWKPPAHQIGIDIFGRVCVADGGADIAHHLGLSGEPKSLQCIVGEGIPHMSALEIAALNVEKRQYQKLYMDYWNSTAEVTGTGRPVDGVICPCAPHAAVIPHKYAHVGYTAFVNLLDYTSVVFPVTQADKKVDVPELKDDFLSEVDKIVHEQYDPEAYDGAPAGLQIVGRRLEEEKMLTLADYISQEVSLQSDTPEGSVGADDAQSGAAKNAAVKDRKCQYCHQAFTSSSLGRHLDQFLFKKKPDGVHDVEEIRRIRSGITRRQARTSSGKRDTPERIIGKGQLDPYASDPGAKPRDGVRMMFNTPTWHATGVINDIPNPSQSHDVSSTSRFSTSQTRAPKPLPDYASRGASANNPDTMRALELALREVLDNIKAATSRMRPRLSPFDFDIQSQTFPSLCLQLLPPPPSLFATSPFPSPSSFPLQPPGVEHVEIIRQALRAKIDQWQSDQLSTDSMSNSQSGRPSIGLDANMIARSAQQHEDISLRHLELAFKHWASLPSDTRRDAWQLEITRAFAREMEKRKSLDDQLARVQQEANQLRAQVERLGSCQWPREFALFPPDTLPLPRDVARDLDTKESKISPDSSRWDYDNVVAKWKRVVMHDKSMGRVGVGHSSPVLDDYGTADSKRVGDDSGSMSRSRILQPPAGMSPPAPSPIQTGGPSASSSQQTSPYLPHDATRSPNAGPQAKRPRLMNGHHSGAAPEGSNSPSISQTAGTSKPWNPQQSLTVSNLTGPSGPTPPPSSSGP
;
A
#
# COMPACT_ATOMS: atom_id res chain seq x y z
N MET A 1 27.76 -24.80 28.62
CA MET A 1 27.70 -23.49 27.94
C MET A 1 27.53 -22.44 29.03
N THR A 2 28.10 -21.24 28.90
CA THR A 2 27.86 -20.16 29.86
C THR A 2 26.48 -19.57 29.66
N ASN A 3 25.68 -19.45 30.73
CA ASN A 3 24.41 -18.71 30.69
C ASN A 3 24.72 -17.20 30.69
N THR A 4 25.04 -16.66 29.52
CA THR A 4 25.16 -15.22 29.30
C THR A 4 23.78 -14.58 29.50
N THR A 5 23.67 -13.58 30.38
CA THR A 5 22.38 -12.93 30.69
C THR A 5 21.98 -11.91 29.61
N TYR A 6 20.72 -11.45 29.61
CA TYR A 6 20.27 -10.50 28.60
C TYR A 6 20.98 -9.14 28.73
N GLU A 7 21.33 -8.71 29.95
CA GLU A 7 22.13 -7.51 30.22
C GLU A 7 23.54 -7.66 29.62
N GLN A 8 24.17 -8.82 29.82
CA GLN A 8 25.50 -9.11 29.27
C GLN A 8 25.51 -9.14 27.74
N LEU A 9 24.44 -9.64 27.11
CA LEU A 9 24.26 -9.58 25.65
C LEU A 9 24.04 -8.13 25.15
N GLY A 10 23.23 -7.34 25.87
CA GLY A 10 23.01 -5.92 25.57
C GLY A 10 24.31 -5.11 25.67
N ASP A 11 25.08 -5.32 26.75
CA ASP A 11 26.39 -4.70 26.96
C ASP A 11 27.44 -5.13 25.92
N LEU A 12 27.40 -6.38 25.44
CA LEU A 12 28.22 -6.84 24.32
C LEU A 12 27.82 -6.13 23.02
N LYS A 13 26.51 -6.03 22.72
CA LYS A 13 26.01 -5.35 21.51
C LYS A 13 26.32 -3.85 21.54
N ARG A 14 26.08 -3.16 22.65
CA ARG A 14 26.40 -1.72 22.84
C ARG A 14 27.89 -1.44 22.61
N ARG A 15 28.78 -2.30 23.15
CA ARG A 15 30.22 -2.24 22.89
C ARG A 15 30.59 -2.58 21.44
N SER A 16 29.83 -3.43 20.76
CA SER A 16 30.03 -3.71 19.33
C SER A 16 29.69 -2.49 18.46
N ILE A 17 28.62 -1.76 18.77
CA ILE A 17 28.21 -0.55 18.03
C ILE A 17 29.28 0.55 18.18
N LEU A 18 29.68 0.86 19.42
CA LEU A 18 30.79 1.80 19.69
C LEU A 18 32.13 1.29 19.13
N GLY A 19 32.33 -0.04 19.11
CA GLY A 19 33.50 -0.70 18.54
C GLY A 19 33.61 -0.57 17.01
N ALA A 20 32.47 -0.48 16.32
CA ALA A 20 32.39 -0.31 14.87
C ALA A 20 32.56 1.16 14.42
N ILE A 21 32.45 2.14 15.34
CA ILE A 21 32.86 3.53 15.06
C ILE A 21 34.39 3.60 14.93
N PRO A 22 34.97 4.10 13.82
CA PRO A 22 36.41 4.32 13.67
C PRO A 22 37.03 5.14 14.81
N ALA A 23 38.21 4.75 15.29
CA ALA A 23 38.86 5.41 16.42
C ALA A 23 39.09 6.93 16.22
N LYS A 24 39.28 7.38 14.96
CA LYS A 24 39.38 8.80 14.57
C LYS A 24 38.13 9.64 14.86
N TRP A 25 36.97 8.99 15.03
CA TRP A 25 35.66 9.63 15.23
C TRP A 25 35.08 9.37 16.64
N ARG A 26 35.87 8.80 17.55
CA ARG A 26 35.45 8.60 18.95
C ARG A 26 35.77 9.84 19.78
N LEU A 27 34.81 10.28 20.59
CA LEU A 27 35.00 11.37 21.55
C LEU A 27 36.04 10.95 22.60
N GLN A 28 37.07 11.78 22.78
CA GLN A 28 38.18 11.48 23.69
C GLN A 28 37.89 11.89 25.14
N ASN A 29 36.99 12.87 25.33
CA ASN A 29 36.54 13.34 26.62
C ASN A 29 35.15 12.76 26.94
N PRO A 30 34.81 12.53 28.22
CA PRO A 30 33.44 12.25 28.61
C PRO A 30 32.54 13.44 28.23
N ILE A 31 31.32 13.13 27.79
CA ILE A 31 30.31 14.15 27.50
C ILE A 31 29.79 14.67 28.86
N PRO A 32 29.62 15.99 29.06
CA PRO A 32 29.02 16.55 30.27
C PRO A 32 27.64 15.96 30.57
N GLN A 33 27.17 16.12 31.81
CA GLN A 33 25.84 15.65 32.21
C GLN A 33 24.72 16.45 31.53
N ALA A 34 23.50 15.92 31.54
CA ALA A 34 22.38 16.49 30.79
C ALA A 34 21.87 17.83 31.37
N ASP A 35 22.12 18.08 32.66
CA ASP A 35 21.90 19.35 33.35
C ASP A 35 22.97 20.39 33.02
N GLU A 36 24.25 20.00 32.96
CA GLU A 36 25.37 20.85 32.53
C GLU A 36 25.27 21.25 31.04
N LEU A 37 24.80 20.34 30.19
CA LEU A 37 24.74 20.49 28.74
C LEU A 37 23.45 19.85 28.18
N ARG A 38 22.37 20.63 28.13
CA ARG A 38 21.08 20.18 27.59
C ARG A 38 21.09 20.05 26.07
N ASP A 39 21.61 21.05 25.37
CA ASP A 39 21.63 21.12 23.90
C ASP A 39 22.97 20.64 23.36
N VAL A 40 22.94 19.61 22.51
CA VAL A 40 24.11 19.08 21.78
C VAL A 40 24.02 19.32 20.27
N THR A 41 23.04 20.11 19.80
CA THR A 41 22.89 20.53 18.41
C THR A 41 23.80 21.70 18.03
N GLY A 42 23.76 22.09 16.75
CA GLY A 42 24.43 23.29 16.23
C GLY A 42 25.92 23.36 16.60
N ALA A 43 26.32 24.47 17.23
CA ALA A 43 27.72 24.75 17.57
C ALA A 43 28.41 23.65 18.39
N TYR A 44 27.67 22.91 19.23
CA TYR A 44 28.29 21.88 20.08
C TYR A 44 28.75 20.66 19.28
N ILE A 45 27.94 20.13 18.35
CA ILE A 45 28.40 19.04 17.47
C ILE A 45 29.34 19.55 16.37
N GLN A 46 29.16 20.79 15.90
CA GLN A 46 30.01 21.40 14.89
C GLN A 46 31.48 21.59 15.34
N GLN A 47 31.78 21.70 16.64
CA GLN A 47 33.16 21.84 17.13
C GLN A 47 34.07 20.63 16.81
N PHE A 48 33.48 19.47 16.49
CA PHE A 48 34.19 18.23 16.15
C PHE A 48 34.34 18.01 14.64
N LEU A 49 33.82 18.92 13.80
CA LEU A 49 33.74 18.79 12.36
C LEU A 49 34.62 19.83 11.64
N THR A 50 35.13 19.49 10.48
CA THR A 50 35.77 20.45 9.57
C THR A 50 34.73 21.36 8.91
N PRO A 51 35.11 22.56 8.43
CA PRO A 51 34.19 23.45 7.71
C PRO A 51 33.50 22.80 6.51
N GLN A 52 34.18 21.89 5.81
CA GLN A 52 33.62 21.17 4.66
C GLN A 52 32.54 20.16 5.08
N GLU A 53 32.79 19.41 6.17
CA GLU A 53 31.79 18.49 6.73
C GLU A 53 30.56 19.26 7.24
N ILE A 54 30.75 20.46 7.80
CA ILE A 54 29.63 21.34 8.21
C ILE A 54 28.84 21.81 6.98
N GLU A 55 29.49 22.29 5.91
CA GLU A 55 28.81 22.71 4.68
C GLU A 55 27.98 21.57 4.06
N ILE A 56 28.58 20.38 3.95
CA ILE A 56 27.93 19.18 3.41
C ILE A 56 26.73 18.77 4.29
N THR A 57 26.92 18.71 5.61
CA THR A 57 25.89 18.14 6.52
C THR A 57 24.80 19.12 6.96
N GLU A 58 25.03 20.42 6.91
CA GLU A 58 23.95 21.42 7.09
C GLU A 58 23.09 21.60 5.82
N THR A 59 23.58 21.17 4.66
CA THR A 59 22.81 21.14 3.40
C THR A 59 21.73 20.04 3.46
N ASP A 60 20.53 20.34 2.96
CA ASP A 60 19.42 19.36 2.95
C ASP A 60 19.53 18.34 1.81
N ALA A 61 18.74 17.26 1.86
CA ALA A 61 18.85 16.16 0.92
C ALA A 61 18.70 16.61 -0.55
N ALA A 62 17.84 17.60 -0.82
CA ALA A 62 17.70 18.20 -2.14
C ALA A 62 18.99 18.91 -2.58
N GLY A 63 19.55 19.79 -1.75
CA GLY A 63 20.81 20.48 -2.05
C GLY A 63 21.99 19.51 -2.24
N ILE A 64 22.07 18.44 -1.43
CA ILE A 64 23.11 17.40 -1.59
C ILE A 64 22.97 16.72 -2.95
N THR A 65 21.76 16.29 -3.35
CA THR A 65 21.56 15.68 -4.67
C THR A 65 21.85 16.62 -5.83
N GLU A 66 21.61 17.93 -5.69
CA GLU A 66 22.01 18.93 -6.69
C GLU A 66 23.55 18.98 -6.87
N GLN A 67 24.34 18.82 -5.80
CA GLN A 67 25.81 18.81 -5.85
C GLN A 67 26.37 17.47 -6.35
N THR A 68 25.85 16.33 -5.91
CA THR A 68 26.37 15.00 -6.29
C THR A 68 25.94 14.59 -7.70
N THR A 69 24.70 14.89 -8.13
CA THR A 69 24.24 14.56 -9.50
C THR A 69 24.86 15.46 -10.57
N SER A 70 25.45 16.59 -10.19
CA SER A 70 26.27 17.43 -11.07
C SER A 70 27.78 17.10 -11.00
N GLY A 71 28.21 16.27 -10.05
CA GLY A 71 29.61 15.96 -9.80
C GLY A 71 30.42 17.12 -9.22
N SER A 72 29.75 18.07 -8.54
CA SER A 72 30.39 19.20 -7.85
C SER A 72 30.90 18.81 -6.46
N TRP A 73 30.26 17.82 -5.80
CA TRP A 73 30.79 17.07 -4.67
C TRP A 73 30.85 15.58 -5.03
N THR A 74 31.85 14.84 -4.54
CA THR A 74 31.91 13.38 -4.71
C THR A 74 30.99 12.68 -3.70
N ALA A 75 30.49 11.49 -4.07
CA ALA A 75 29.73 10.64 -3.15
C ALA A 75 30.58 10.23 -1.94
N VAL A 76 31.90 10.05 -2.10
CA VAL A 76 32.82 9.72 -0.99
C VAL A 76 32.94 10.86 0.01
N GLU A 77 33.16 12.11 -0.43
CA GLU A 77 33.23 13.27 0.48
C GLU A 77 31.92 13.42 1.29
N VAL A 78 30.78 13.25 0.62
CA VAL A 78 29.47 13.32 1.28
C VAL A 78 29.27 12.14 2.25
N ALA A 79 29.62 10.92 1.84
CA ALA A 79 29.50 9.73 2.70
C ALA A 79 30.40 9.81 3.94
N GLU A 80 31.66 10.23 3.82
CA GLU A 80 32.56 10.36 4.98
C GLU A 80 32.07 11.43 5.97
N ALA A 81 31.60 12.58 5.49
CA ALA A 81 31.08 13.66 6.33
C ALA A 81 29.86 13.22 7.16
N PHE A 82 28.90 12.54 6.53
CA PHE A 82 27.72 12.01 7.24
C PHE A 82 28.07 10.82 8.15
N CYS A 83 29.01 9.94 7.77
CA CYS A 83 29.47 8.87 8.66
C CYS A 83 30.15 9.42 9.92
N HIS A 84 30.98 10.47 9.80
CA HIS A 84 31.59 11.14 10.94
C HIS A 84 30.53 11.80 11.83
N ARG A 85 29.61 12.59 11.25
CA ARG A 85 28.57 13.29 12.02
C ARG A 85 27.59 12.33 12.69
N ALA A 86 27.28 11.18 12.07
CA ALA A 86 26.49 10.11 12.65
C ALA A 86 27.22 9.38 13.80
N ALA A 87 28.54 9.15 13.67
CA ALA A 87 29.35 8.59 14.76
C ALA A 87 29.35 9.50 16.00
N LEU A 88 29.50 10.81 15.81
CA LEU A 88 29.37 11.81 16.87
C LEU A 88 27.95 11.78 17.48
N ALA A 89 26.91 11.82 16.64
CA ALA A 89 25.52 11.80 17.09
C ALA A 89 25.18 10.56 17.94
N HIS A 90 25.65 9.37 17.55
CA HIS A 90 25.44 8.16 18.33
C HIS A 90 26.04 8.27 19.74
N GLN A 91 27.27 8.78 19.86
CA GLN A 91 27.93 8.94 21.16
C GLN A 91 27.21 9.96 22.04
N LEU A 92 26.58 10.98 21.45
CA LEU A 92 25.90 12.06 22.19
C LEU A 92 24.50 11.68 22.72
N VAL A 93 23.74 10.86 21.98
CA VAL A 93 22.31 10.56 22.29
C VAL A 93 21.87 9.11 22.05
N ASN A 94 22.79 8.17 21.78
CA ASN A 94 22.52 6.74 21.54
C ASN A 94 21.55 6.43 20.38
N CYS A 95 21.56 7.20 19.30
CA CYS A 95 20.56 7.14 18.23
C CYS A 95 20.68 5.99 17.19
N LEU A 96 21.61 5.03 17.37
CA LEU A 96 21.92 3.99 16.37
C LEU A 96 21.93 2.58 16.99
N HIS A 97 21.49 1.59 16.21
CA HIS A 97 21.67 0.16 16.51
C HIS A 97 22.77 -0.50 15.65
N GLU A 98 23.11 0.08 14.50
CA GLU A 98 24.14 -0.44 13.59
C GLU A 98 24.89 0.69 12.88
N VAL A 99 26.17 0.48 12.60
CA VAL A 99 26.98 1.32 11.69
C VAL A 99 27.77 0.42 10.74
N PHE A 100 27.82 0.81 9.46
CA PHE A 100 28.50 0.06 8.41
C PHE A 100 29.20 1.02 7.43
N PHE A 101 29.89 2.02 8.02
CA PHE A 101 30.53 3.13 7.30
C PHE A 101 31.55 2.66 6.24
N ASP A 102 32.31 1.60 6.49
CA ASP A 102 33.27 1.06 5.50
C ASP A 102 32.54 0.58 4.24
N ALA A 103 31.40 -0.11 4.39
CA ALA A 103 30.58 -0.54 3.26
C ALA A 103 29.92 0.65 2.54
N ALA A 104 29.51 1.69 3.28
CA ALA A 104 28.98 2.92 2.73
C ALA A 104 30.01 3.68 1.88
N ILE A 105 31.27 3.72 2.32
CA ILE A 105 32.38 4.34 1.61
C ILE A 105 32.75 3.53 0.35
N GLU A 106 32.69 2.19 0.39
CA GLU A 106 32.86 1.33 -0.80
C GLU A 106 31.64 1.35 -1.76
N ASP A 107 30.44 1.62 -1.28
CA ASP A 107 29.28 1.97 -2.12
C ASP A 107 29.54 3.33 -2.80
N ALA A 108 29.92 4.36 -2.03
CA ALA A 108 30.19 5.71 -2.54
C ALA A 108 31.30 5.74 -3.61
N LYS A 109 32.43 5.05 -3.40
CA LYS A 109 33.50 4.92 -4.41
C LYS A 109 33.01 4.35 -5.74
N ARG A 110 32.02 3.43 -5.71
CA ARG A 110 31.41 2.87 -6.92
C ARG A 110 30.45 3.84 -7.61
N LEU A 111 29.77 4.70 -6.85
CA LEU A 111 28.97 5.80 -7.39
C LEU A 111 29.86 6.82 -8.11
N ASP A 112 30.95 7.27 -7.48
CA ASP A 112 31.91 8.19 -8.09
C ASP A 112 32.60 7.61 -9.33
N ALA A 113 33.00 6.34 -9.29
CA ALA A 113 33.56 5.65 -10.45
C ALA A 113 32.54 5.57 -11.61
N TYR A 114 31.27 5.24 -11.32
CA TYR A 114 30.20 5.23 -12.31
C TYR A 114 30.00 6.61 -12.94
N PHE A 115 29.94 7.66 -12.12
CA PHE A 115 29.78 9.04 -12.60
C PHE A 115 30.98 9.50 -13.43
N ALA A 116 32.20 9.16 -12.99
CA ALA A 116 33.43 9.48 -13.70
C ALA A 116 33.51 8.83 -15.09
N GLU A 117 33.02 7.59 -15.23
CA GLU A 117 32.93 6.88 -16.51
C GLU A 117 31.77 7.39 -17.39
N HIS A 118 30.54 7.41 -16.85
CA HIS A 118 29.31 7.59 -17.63
C HIS A 118 28.83 9.04 -17.76
N LYS A 119 29.43 9.99 -17.01
CA LYS A 119 29.07 11.42 -16.93
C LYS A 119 27.58 11.68 -16.62
N LYS A 120 26.99 10.80 -15.81
CA LYS A 120 25.59 10.86 -15.35
C LYS A 120 25.45 10.16 -13.98
N PRO A 121 24.50 10.57 -13.14
CA PRO A 121 24.16 9.82 -11.93
C PRO A 121 23.50 8.48 -12.25
N ILE A 122 23.49 7.55 -11.29
CA ILE A 122 22.71 6.31 -11.36
C ILE A 122 21.21 6.59 -11.28
N GLY A 123 20.81 7.49 -10.37
CA GLY A 123 19.42 7.85 -10.11
C GLY A 123 19.31 9.18 -9.34
N PRO A 124 18.09 9.60 -8.96
CA PRO A 124 17.85 10.91 -8.35
C PRO A 124 18.37 11.05 -6.91
N LEU A 125 18.82 9.96 -6.27
CA LEU A 125 19.43 9.97 -4.93
C LEU A 125 20.95 9.65 -4.99
N HIS A 126 21.58 9.74 -6.15
CA HIS A 126 22.98 9.40 -6.36
C HIS A 126 23.92 10.10 -5.37
N GLY A 127 24.60 9.32 -4.53
CA GLY A 127 25.55 9.83 -3.53
C GLY A 127 24.92 10.39 -2.25
N LEU A 128 23.59 10.38 -2.11
CA LEU A 128 22.89 10.85 -0.92
C LEU A 128 22.93 9.80 0.20
N PRO A 129 23.45 10.11 1.40
CA PRO A 129 23.39 9.21 2.54
C PRO A 129 21.96 9.13 3.10
N ILE A 130 21.46 7.92 3.35
CA ILE A 130 20.12 7.67 3.90
C ILE A 130 20.20 6.80 5.15
N SER A 131 19.56 7.26 6.23
CA SER A 131 19.37 6.49 7.46
C SER A 131 18.11 5.61 7.39
N LEU A 132 18.15 4.50 8.13
CA LEU A 132 17.08 3.50 8.14
C LEU A 132 16.77 3.07 9.58
N LYS A 133 15.50 3.11 9.98
CA LYS A 133 15.01 2.50 11.22
C LYS A 133 15.48 1.04 11.35
N ASP A 134 15.88 0.58 12.54
CA ASP A 134 16.26 -0.83 12.80
C ASP A 134 15.06 -1.79 12.73
N GLN A 135 14.57 -1.95 11.51
CA GLN A 135 13.37 -2.65 11.10
C GLN A 135 13.54 -3.12 9.64
N PHE A 136 14.20 -2.31 8.82
CA PHE A 136 14.65 -2.68 7.48
C PHE A 136 15.89 -3.59 7.57
N HIS A 137 15.90 -4.65 6.76
CA HIS A 137 17.03 -5.56 6.62
C HIS A 137 17.95 -5.04 5.51
N VAL A 138 19.24 -4.91 5.83
CA VAL A 138 20.30 -4.52 4.89
C VAL A 138 21.32 -5.65 4.86
N LYS A 139 21.79 -6.02 3.66
CA LYS A 139 22.68 -7.17 3.50
C LYS A 139 23.98 -7.00 4.27
N GLY A 140 24.40 -8.05 4.98
CA GLY A 140 25.56 -8.03 5.86
C GLY A 140 25.34 -7.35 7.23
N VAL A 141 24.18 -6.72 7.45
CA VAL A 141 23.86 -5.95 8.66
C VAL A 141 22.80 -6.70 9.48
N GLU A 142 22.95 -6.72 10.81
CA GLU A 142 21.99 -7.35 11.71
C GLU A 142 20.74 -6.47 11.91
N THR A 143 19.61 -7.07 12.29
CA THR A 143 18.36 -6.36 12.58
C THR A 143 17.83 -6.84 13.92
N THR A 144 17.88 -5.99 14.95
CA THR A 144 17.53 -6.36 16.32
C THR A 144 16.12 -5.93 16.72
N MET A 145 15.63 -4.83 16.13
CA MET A 145 14.37 -4.17 16.50
C MET A 145 14.28 -3.85 18.01
N GLY A 146 15.45 -3.66 18.66
CA GLY A 146 15.58 -3.43 20.09
C GLY A 146 15.51 -4.67 20.98
N TYR A 147 15.21 -5.86 20.45
CA TYR A 147 15.17 -7.11 21.22
C TYR A 147 16.57 -7.71 21.40
N ILE A 148 16.95 -8.04 22.63
CA ILE A 148 18.15 -8.85 22.93
C ILE A 148 18.00 -10.26 22.33
N GLY A 149 16.78 -10.82 22.37
CA GLY A 149 16.47 -12.14 21.80
C GLY A 149 16.71 -12.26 20.29
N TRP A 150 16.90 -11.14 19.58
CA TRP A 150 17.15 -11.12 18.14
C TRP A 150 18.65 -11.00 17.78
N ILE A 151 19.54 -10.70 18.73
CA ILE A 151 20.98 -10.58 18.50
C ILE A 151 21.56 -11.93 18.01
N GLY A 152 22.30 -11.91 16.90
CA GLY A 152 22.85 -13.10 16.25
C GLY A 152 21.84 -13.91 15.42
N THR A 153 20.62 -13.40 15.19
CA THR A 153 19.50 -14.13 14.55
C THR A 153 18.96 -13.44 13.30
N PHE A 154 17.95 -14.04 12.64
CA PHE A 154 16.99 -13.32 11.82
C PHE A 154 15.62 -13.37 12.51
N GLN A 155 15.13 -12.24 13.03
CA GLN A 155 13.80 -12.14 13.68
C GLN A 155 13.60 -13.20 14.80
N GLY A 156 14.60 -13.38 15.66
CA GLY A 156 14.63 -14.38 16.73
C GLY A 156 15.05 -15.80 16.31
N LYS A 157 15.13 -16.09 15.01
CA LYS A 157 15.46 -17.43 14.46
C LYS A 157 16.94 -17.53 14.16
N LYS A 158 17.67 -18.38 14.89
CA LYS A 158 19.14 -18.53 14.81
C LYS A 158 19.62 -19.11 13.47
N ASP A 159 18.94 -20.16 13.01
CA ASP A 159 19.35 -20.97 11.85
C ASP A 159 18.64 -20.59 10.53
N ASP A 160 17.99 -19.43 10.47
CA ASP A 160 17.29 -18.95 9.28
C ASP A 160 18.30 -18.49 8.19
N PRO A 161 18.25 -19.04 6.95
CA PRO A 161 19.22 -18.73 5.90
C PRO A 161 19.16 -17.28 5.39
N ARG A 162 18.13 -16.50 5.76
CA ARG A 162 18.00 -15.07 5.44
C ARG A 162 18.92 -14.18 6.30
N ARG A 163 19.48 -14.71 7.39
CA ARG A 163 20.36 -13.97 8.30
C ARG A 163 21.56 -13.38 7.55
N ALA A 164 21.70 -12.05 7.58
CA ALA A 164 22.71 -11.26 6.87
C ALA A 164 22.71 -11.38 5.32
N THR A 165 21.76 -12.08 4.70
CA THR A 165 21.68 -12.26 3.24
C THR A 165 20.48 -11.56 2.58
N PHE A 166 19.41 -11.32 3.35
CA PHE A 166 18.15 -10.73 2.90
C PHE A 166 18.14 -9.20 2.97
N GLU A 167 17.38 -8.56 2.08
CA GLU A 167 17.14 -7.10 2.05
C GLU A 167 15.64 -6.81 1.89
N SER A 168 15.12 -5.87 2.67
CA SER A 168 13.75 -5.33 2.51
C SER A 168 13.62 -4.57 1.18
N GLU A 169 12.43 -4.43 0.60
CA GLU A 169 12.32 -3.88 -0.76
C GLU A 169 12.77 -2.42 -0.86
N LEU A 170 12.39 -1.58 0.10
CA LEU A 170 12.85 -0.20 0.24
C LEU A 170 14.39 -0.05 0.17
N VAL A 171 15.14 -1.03 0.69
CA VAL A 171 16.61 -1.02 0.70
C VAL A 171 17.18 -1.24 -0.71
N LYS A 172 16.55 -2.11 -1.50
CA LYS A 172 16.92 -2.37 -2.90
C LYS A 172 16.59 -1.14 -3.76
N GLU A 173 15.40 -0.57 -3.58
CA GLU A 173 14.95 0.64 -4.27
C GLU A 173 15.88 1.84 -3.99
N LEU A 174 16.26 2.08 -2.73
CA LEU A 174 17.22 3.13 -2.37
C LEU A 174 18.59 2.92 -3.04
N ARG A 175 19.09 1.69 -3.08
CA ARG A 175 20.33 1.34 -3.79
C ARG A 175 20.22 1.58 -5.31
N ASN A 176 19.10 1.19 -5.92
CA ASN A 176 18.83 1.42 -7.35
C ASN A 176 18.73 2.91 -7.70
N LEU A 177 18.22 3.74 -6.78
CA LEU A 177 18.17 5.21 -6.89
C LEU A 177 19.54 5.89 -6.70
N GLY A 178 20.57 5.12 -6.31
CA GLY A 178 21.94 5.56 -6.10
C GLY A 178 22.24 6.07 -4.68
N ALA A 179 21.36 5.85 -3.71
CA ALA A 179 21.58 6.29 -2.33
C ALA A 179 22.67 5.45 -1.61
N VAL A 180 23.37 6.09 -0.67
CA VAL A 180 24.38 5.47 0.18
C VAL A 180 23.74 5.09 1.51
N LEU A 181 23.78 3.81 1.87
CA LEU A 181 23.27 3.30 3.15
C LEU A 181 24.44 3.07 4.10
N TYR A 182 24.37 3.57 5.34
CA TYR A 182 25.55 3.68 6.22
C TYR A 182 25.32 3.38 7.71
N CYS A 183 24.08 3.46 8.20
CA CYS A 183 23.72 3.12 9.58
C CYS A 183 22.29 2.59 9.68
N LYS A 184 21.93 2.02 10.83
CA LYS A 184 20.54 1.86 11.24
C LYS A 184 20.26 2.49 12.60
N THR A 185 19.13 3.16 12.70
CA THR A 185 18.78 4.01 13.85
C THR A 185 18.01 3.26 14.93
N SER A 186 18.10 3.77 16.16
CA SER A 186 17.50 3.15 17.34
C SER A 186 15.97 3.20 17.36
N VAL A 187 15.40 2.14 17.95
CA VAL A 187 13.96 1.93 18.13
C VAL A 187 13.69 1.39 19.54
N PRO A 188 12.56 1.69 20.18
CA PRO A 188 12.16 0.95 21.37
C PRO A 188 11.96 -0.52 21.04
N ALA A 189 12.27 -1.40 21.99
CA ALA A 189 11.87 -2.80 21.90
C ALA A 189 10.35 -2.88 21.66
N THR A 190 9.89 -3.89 20.91
CA THR A 190 8.50 -4.07 20.43
C THR A 190 7.98 -3.06 19.37
N LEU A 191 8.67 -1.94 19.13
CA LEU A 191 8.14 -0.78 18.38
C LEU A 191 6.86 -0.11 18.95
N MET A 192 6.23 -0.65 20.00
CA MET A 192 4.95 -0.19 20.55
C MET A 192 5.14 0.79 21.72
N ALA A 193 5.90 1.88 21.50
CA ALA A 193 6.16 2.90 22.51
C ALA A 193 6.27 4.31 21.91
N GLY A 194 5.83 5.32 22.66
CA GLY A 194 5.95 6.75 22.34
C GLY A 194 7.32 7.36 22.66
N GLU A 195 8.23 6.59 23.24
CA GLU A 195 9.62 6.92 23.59
C GLU A 195 10.55 5.85 22.99
N THR A 196 11.87 6.10 22.90
CA THR A 196 12.85 5.13 22.36
C THR A 196 13.76 4.60 23.46
N VAL A 197 13.46 3.37 23.91
CA VAL A 197 14.05 2.69 25.09
C VAL A 197 14.18 1.18 24.84
N ASN A 198 15.35 0.60 25.08
CA ASN A 198 15.60 -0.85 24.99
C ASN A 198 16.88 -1.28 25.72
N ASN A 199 17.10 -2.58 25.90
CA ASN A 199 18.24 -3.12 26.65
C ASN A 199 19.61 -3.04 25.90
N ILE A 200 19.61 -2.70 24.60
CA ILE A 200 20.82 -2.49 23.80
C ILE A 200 21.37 -1.07 24.01
N ILE A 201 20.59 -0.03 23.71
CA ILE A 201 21.03 1.37 23.77
C ILE A 201 20.63 2.12 25.05
N SER A 202 19.95 1.43 25.97
CA SER A 202 19.28 1.98 27.16
C SER A 202 18.17 2.98 26.77
N TYR A 203 18.53 4.21 26.41
CA TYR A 203 17.58 5.28 26.07
C TYR A 203 18.17 6.20 24.98
N THR A 204 17.34 6.61 24.02
CA THR A 204 17.70 7.61 23.01
C THR A 204 17.17 8.98 23.41
N TRP A 205 18.09 9.93 23.56
CA TRP A 205 17.80 11.25 24.11
C TRP A 205 17.46 12.27 23.02
N ASN A 206 16.66 13.27 23.37
CA ASN A 206 16.44 14.42 22.51
C ASN A 206 17.75 15.23 22.40
N PRO A 207 18.25 15.55 21.20
CA PRO A 207 19.53 16.24 21.06
C PRO A 207 19.43 17.74 21.37
N LYS A 208 18.24 18.34 21.28
CA LYS A 208 18.02 19.76 21.59
C LYS A 208 17.91 20.00 23.10
N ASN A 209 17.42 19.02 23.84
CA ASN A 209 17.35 19.05 25.30
C ASN A 209 17.42 17.62 25.87
N ARG A 210 18.61 17.18 26.30
CA ARG A 210 18.89 15.81 26.78
C ARG A 210 18.17 15.42 28.08
N LEU A 211 17.30 16.25 28.65
CA LEU A 211 16.35 15.87 29.71
C LEU A 211 15.05 15.24 29.15
N LEU A 212 14.83 15.31 27.83
CA LEU A 212 13.60 14.92 27.14
C LEU A 212 13.84 13.73 26.18
N SER A 213 12.75 13.06 25.81
CA SER A 213 12.74 11.93 24.88
C SER A 213 12.98 12.35 23.43
N SER A 214 13.67 11.50 22.66
CA SER A 214 13.64 11.56 21.20
C SER A 214 12.29 11.17 20.59
N GLY A 215 11.34 10.70 21.40
CA GLY A 215 10.08 10.14 20.95
C GLY A 215 10.25 8.72 20.41
N GLY A 216 9.16 8.10 19.94
CA GLY A 216 9.16 6.71 19.48
C GLY A 216 8.05 6.38 18.48
N SER A 217 8.16 5.29 17.73
CA SER A 217 9.25 4.30 17.74
C SER A 217 10.37 4.53 16.73
N SER A 218 10.34 5.62 15.96
CA SER A 218 11.45 6.01 15.06
C SER A 218 12.35 7.10 15.69
N GLY A 219 12.60 7.03 17.00
CA GLY A 219 13.30 8.09 17.75
C GLY A 219 14.75 8.30 17.31
N GLY A 220 15.44 7.22 16.94
CA GLY A 220 16.80 7.31 16.40
C GLY A 220 16.88 8.11 15.09
N GLU A 221 15.92 7.95 14.17
CA GLU A 221 15.81 8.80 12.96
C GLU A 221 15.66 10.27 13.34
N GLY A 222 14.71 10.59 14.23
CA GLY A 222 14.44 11.97 14.66
C GLY A 222 15.67 12.63 15.29
N ALA A 223 16.33 11.94 16.22
CA ALA A 223 17.52 12.45 16.90
C ALA A 223 18.74 12.58 15.95
N LEU A 224 18.96 11.60 15.05
CA LEU A 224 20.05 11.63 14.08
C LEU A 224 19.89 12.78 13.07
N ILE A 225 18.68 12.96 12.51
CA ILE A 225 18.38 14.01 11.54
C ILE A 225 18.44 15.39 12.18
N ALA A 226 17.99 15.56 13.43
CA ALA A 226 18.10 16.82 14.16
C ALA A 226 19.56 17.23 14.46
N LEU A 227 20.44 16.25 14.71
CA LEU A 227 21.89 16.47 14.80
C LEU A 227 22.58 16.67 13.44
N LYS A 228 21.83 16.57 12.33
CA LYS A 228 22.30 16.47 10.94
C LYS A 228 23.29 15.32 10.68
N GLY A 229 23.25 14.27 11.50
CA GLY A 229 23.95 13.02 11.22
C GLY A 229 23.33 12.25 10.04
N SER A 230 22.16 12.68 9.55
CA SER A 230 21.52 12.23 8.32
C SER A 230 20.77 13.39 7.65
N PRO A 231 20.75 13.52 6.31
CA PRO A 231 19.96 14.55 5.61
C PRO A 231 18.48 14.14 5.49
N GLY A 232 18.21 12.83 5.58
CA GLY A 232 16.89 12.24 5.61
C GLY A 232 16.98 10.71 5.73
N GLY A 233 15.90 10.09 6.19
CA GLY A 233 15.84 8.66 6.45
C GLY A 233 14.43 8.15 6.56
N PHE A 234 14.25 6.84 6.73
CA PHE A 234 12.94 6.21 6.69
C PHE A 234 12.56 5.61 8.04
N GLY A 235 11.35 5.96 8.50
CA GLY A 235 10.69 5.40 9.67
C GLY A 235 9.40 4.68 9.32
N THR A 236 8.68 4.24 10.36
CA THR A 236 7.36 3.60 10.24
C THR A 236 6.37 4.14 11.27
N ASP A 237 5.08 4.15 10.93
CA ASP A 237 4.00 4.78 11.70
C ASP A 237 2.72 3.92 11.73
N ILE A 238 2.49 3.21 12.84
CA ILE A 238 1.21 2.51 13.13
C ILE A 238 0.31 3.28 14.09
N GLY A 239 0.87 4.19 14.89
CA GLY A 239 0.16 4.98 15.90
C GLY A 239 0.73 6.38 16.16
N GLY A 240 1.53 6.93 15.25
CA GLY A 240 2.28 8.19 15.44
C GLY A 240 3.79 8.09 15.25
N SER A 241 4.32 6.89 14.99
CA SER A 241 5.75 6.60 15.16
C SER A 241 6.73 7.18 14.14
N ILE A 242 6.27 7.88 13.08
CA ILE A 242 7.10 8.83 12.30
C ILE A 242 6.96 10.24 12.88
N ARG A 243 5.72 10.62 13.19
CA ARG A 243 5.31 11.99 13.51
C ARG A 243 5.76 12.45 14.89
N ILE A 244 5.69 11.57 15.90
CA ILE A 244 6.12 11.85 17.29
C ILE A 244 7.64 12.14 17.35
N PRO A 245 8.54 11.29 16.79
CA PRO A 245 9.94 11.65 16.63
C PRO A 245 10.16 12.94 15.83
N ALA A 246 9.37 13.18 14.78
CA ALA A 246 9.53 14.37 13.98
C ALA A 246 9.24 15.67 14.77
N VAL A 247 8.12 15.76 15.50
CA VAL A 247 7.85 16.96 16.33
C VAL A 247 8.84 17.11 17.47
N PHE A 248 9.16 16.04 18.21
CA PHE A 248 10.00 16.12 19.41
C PHE A 248 11.41 16.63 19.09
N ASN A 249 11.99 16.18 17.97
CA ASN A 249 13.34 16.58 17.58
C ASN A 249 13.37 17.80 16.63
N GLY A 250 12.21 18.40 16.31
CA GLY A 250 12.12 19.61 15.50
C GLY A 250 12.39 19.40 14.00
N VAL A 251 12.11 18.22 13.46
CA VAL A 251 12.35 17.85 12.05
C VAL A 251 11.03 17.60 11.31
N PHE A 252 11.10 17.48 9.98
CA PHE A 252 9.94 17.15 9.17
C PHE A 252 9.77 15.64 9.05
N GLY A 253 8.52 15.16 8.99
CA GLY A 253 8.22 13.75 8.72
C GLY A 253 6.85 13.59 8.07
N ILE A 254 6.74 12.69 7.09
CA ILE A 254 5.45 12.34 6.49
C ILE A 254 5.03 10.92 6.88
N ARG A 255 3.85 10.82 7.48
CA ARG A 255 3.05 9.61 7.48
C ARG A 255 2.19 9.65 6.21
N PRO A 256 2.38 8.77 5.22
CA PRO A 256 1.46 8.64 4.10
C PRO A 256 0.27 7.74 4.44
N SER A 257 -0.71 7.66 3.56
CA SER A 257 -1.73 6.60 3.61
C SER A 257 -1.16 5.22 3.27
N SER A 258 -1.83 4.16 3.73
CA SER A 258 -1.43 2.78 3.48
C SER A 258 -1.36 2.45 1.98
N GLY A 259 -0.34 1.68 1.60
CA GLY A 259 -0.06 1.31 0.21
C GLY A 259 0.55 2.41 -0.66
N ARG A 260 1.10 3.50 -0.09
CA ARG A 260 1.88 4.50 -0.86
C ARG A 260 3.40 4.22 -0.92
N MET A 261 3.91 3.35 -0.05
CA MET A 261 5.34 3.10 0.16
C MET A 261 5.57 1.60 0.39
N PRO A 262 6.66 1.01 -0.11
CA PRO A 262 6.97 -0.40 0.10
C PRO A 262 7.25 -0.69 1.58
N TYR A 263 6.66 -1.77 2.05
CA TYR A 263 6.75 -2.34 3.39
C TYR A 263 7.32 -3.78 3.35
N GLU A 264 7.31 -4.43 2.17
CA GLU A 264 7.75 -5.80 1.94
C GLU A 264 9.15 -6.10 2.51
N GLY A 265 9.21 -7.19 3.30
CA GLY A 265 10.42 -7.64 3.97
C GLY A 265 10.88 -6.77 5.15
N ALA A 266 10.12 -5.80 5.64
CA ALA A 266 10.41 -5.14 6.92
C ALA A 266 10.08 -6.07 8.11
N ALA A 267 10.90 -6.06 9.17
CA ALA A 267 10.53 -6.72 10.44
C ALA A 267 9.36 -5.99 11.12
N ASN A 268 8.54 -6.71 11.89
CA ASN A 268 7.46 -6.10 12.70
C ASN A 268 7.27 -6.89 14.00
N SER A 269 6.63 -6.24 14.98
CA SER A 269 5.89 -6.94 16.04
C SER A 269 4.41 -6.97 15.65
N ILE A 270 3.68 -8.00 16.12
CA ILE A 270 2.28 -8.25 15.79
C ILE A 270 2.07 -8.36 14.26
N ASP A 271 2.96 -9.08 13.58
CA ASP A 271 2.95 -9.22 12.12
C ASP A 271 1.66 -9.91 11.61
N GLY A 272 1.21 -9.53 10.42
CA GLY A 272 -0.08 -9.96 9.84
C GLY A 272 -1.33 -9.25 10.39
N GLN A 273 -1.20 -8.35 11.37
CA GLN A 273 -2.30 -7.50 11.84
C GLN A 273 -2.79 -6.55 10.73
N ASN A 274 -4.08 -6.61 10.39
CA ASN A 274 -4.70 -5.87 9.27
C ASN A 274 -5.86 -4.91 9.66
N LEU A 275 -6.11 -4.76 10.95
CA LEU A 275 -7.05 -3.79 11.54
C LEU A 275 -6.57 -2.35 11.33
N ILE A 276 -5.31 -2.05 11.61
CA ILE A 276 -4.66 -0.75 11.36
C ILE A 276 -3.27 -1.06 10.81
N LEU A 277 -3.09 -0.82 9.51
CA LEU A 277 -1.82 -1.04 8.83
C LEU A 277 -0.79 0.01 9.25
N SER A 278 0.42 -0.46 9.57
CA SER A 278 1.60 0.39 9.65
C SER A 278 1.98 0.90 8.25
N VAL A 279 2.65 2.04 8.17
CA VAL A 279 3.14 2.62 6.91
C VAL A 279 4.61 3.00 7.03
N VAL A 280 5.35 2.90 5.92
CA VAL A 280 6.69 3.50 5.76
C VAL A 280 6.55 4.96 5.34
N GLY A 281 7.45 5.83 5.80
CA GLY A 281 7.55 7.20 5.31
C GLY A 281 8.84 7.90 5.72
N PRO A 282 9.33 8.87 4.92
CA PRO A 282 10.56 9.58 5.23
C PRO A 282 10.41 10.61 6.37
N LEU A 283 11.52 10.82 7.07
CA LEU A 283 11.84 11.98 7.91
C LEU A 283 13.00 12.75 7.23
N ALA A 284 13.03 14.08 7.37
CA ALA A 284 14.10 14.92 6.79
C ALA A 284 14.20 16.29 7.48
N THR A 285 15.27 17.03 7.16
CA THR A 285 15.48 18.40 7.64
C THR A 285 14.55 19.45 7.00
N THR A 286 13.92 19.15 5.86
CA THR A 286 13.02 20.07 5.13
C THR A 286 11.85 19.35 4.44
N ALA A 287 10.72 20.05 4.22
CA ALA A 287 9.58 19.53 3.46
C ALA A 287 9.92 19.24 1.98
N ARG A 288 10.85 20.01 1.36
CA ARG A 288 11.35 19.70 0.01
C ARG A 288 12.16 18.40 -0.02
N SER A 289 12.91 18.09 1.04
CA SER A 289 13.63 16.81 1.18
C SER A 289 12.67 15.62 1.35
N LEU A 290 11.60 15.75 2.15
CA LEU A 290 10.53 14.74 2.17
C LEU A 290 9.96 14.50 0.77
N THR A 291 9.70 15.58 0.02
CA THR A 291 9.14 15.51 -1.34
C THR A 291 10.08 14.81 -2.33
N LEU A 292 11.39 15.06 -2.24
CA LEU A 292 12.40 14.34 -3.03
C LEU A 292 12.38 12.84 -2.74
N LEU A 293 12.48 12.46 -1.46
CA LEU A 293 12.49 11.06 -1.04
C LEU A 293 11.20 10.33 -1.45
N PHE A 294 10.05 10.99 -1.32
CA PHE A 294 8.75 10.44 -1.73
C PHE A 294 8.66 10.20 -3.25
N LYS A 295 9.10 11.18 -4.05
CA LYS A 295 9.15 11.07 -5.52
C LYS A 295 10.13 9.99 -5.98
N ALA A 296 11.28 9.89 -5.32
CA ALA A 296 12.32 8.94 -5.68
C ALA A 296 11.85 7.49 -5.50
N ILE A 297 11.29 7.13 -4.34
CA ILE A 297 10.74 5.78 -4.11
C ILE A 297 9.61 5.46 -5.11
N LEU A 298 8.63 6.35 -5.30
CA LEU A 298 7.56 6.11 -6.28
C LEU A 298 8.07 5.96 -7.73
N SER A 299 9.26 6.47 -8.07
CA SER A 299 9.85 6.29 -9.40
C SER A 299 10.37 4.87 -9.67
N GLN A 300 10.58 4.05 -8.62
CA GLN A 300 10.97 2.63 -8.75
C GLN A 300 9.78 1.71 -9.06
N GLN A 301 8.55 2.23 -9.05
CA GLN A 301 7.32 1.48 -9.31
C GLN A 301 7.10 0.31 -8.29
N PRO A 302 7.17 0.60 -6.97
CA PRO A 302 7.15 -0.39 -5.88
C PRO A 302 6.00 -1.42 -5.91
N TRP A 303 4.88 -1.09 -6.56
CA TRP A 303 3.72 -1.99 -6.76
C TRP A 303 4.02 -3.24 -7.61
N TYR A 304 5.17 -3.32 -8.29
CA TYR A 304 5.62 -4.56 -8.95
C TYR A 304 6.50 -5.45 -8.05
N HIS A 305 6.81 -5.02 -6.82
CA HIS A 305 7.70 -5.71 -5.89
C HIS A 305 7.07 -5.92 -4.51
N ASP A 306 6.15 -5.05 -4.08
CA ASP A 306 5.32 -5.19 -2.88
C ASP A 306 3.82 -5.29 -3.26
N PRO A 307 3.12 -6.39 -2.92
CA PRO A 307 1.71 -6.60 -3.28
C PRO A 307 0.71 -5.75 -2.49
N LEU A 308 1.15 -5.02 -1.46
CA LEU A 308 0.33 -4.08 -0.67
C LEU A 308 0.46 -2.63 -1.16
N VAL A 309 1.40 -2.35 -2.07
CA VAL A 309 1.57 -1.03 -2.67
C VAL A 309 0.62 -0.83 -3.84
N LEU A 310 -0.03 0.34 -3.86
CA LEU A 310 -0.95 0.75 -4.92
C LEU A 310 -0.17 1.20 -6.15
N GLU A 311 -0.65 0.81 -7.34
CA GLU A 311 -0.21 1.34 -8.64
C GLU A 311 -0.64 2.80 -8.80
N LEU A 312 0.07 3.69 -8.11
CA LEU A 312 -0.23 5.12 -7.97
C LEU A 312 1.08 5.92 -8.00
N PRO A 313 1.56 6.37 -9.17
CA PRO A 313 2.76 7.21 -9.27
C PRO A 313 2.56 8.59 -8.61
N TRP A 314 3.60 9.42 -8.60
CA TRP A 314 3.49 10.81 -8.13
C TRP A 314 2.61 11.64 -9.07
N ARG A 315 1.53 12.22 -8.56
CA ARG A 315 0.60 13.05 -9.33
C ARG A 315 1.06 14.50 -9.38
N ALA A 316 1.91 14.80 -10.37
CA ALA A 316 2.44 16.15 -10.60
C ALA A 316 1.33 17.20 -10.86
N ASP A 317 0.17 16.79 -11.37
CA ASP A 317 -0.98 17.68 -11.57
C ASP A 317 -1.64 18.06 -10.22
N VAL A 318 -1.63 17.18 -9.22
CA VAL A 318 -2.14 17.47 -7.86
C VAL A 318 -1.22 18.46 -7.16
N GLU A 319 0.11 18.26 -7.29
CA GLU A 319 1.11 19.22 -6.81
C GLU A 319 0.91 20.60 -7.45
N GLU A 320 0.92 20.71 -8.77
CA GLU A 320 0.83 22.01 -9.45
C GLU A 320 -0.55 22.68 -9.29
N ARG A 321 -1.64 21.90 -9.20
CA ARG A 321 -2.97 22.41 -8.83
C ARG A 321 -2.98 23.00 -7.42
N THR A 322 -2.27 22.38 -6.48
CA THR A 322 -2.10 22.89 -5.11
C THR A 322 -1.25 24.16 -5.10
N ARG A 323 -0.12 24.18 -5.82
CA ARG A 323 0.71 25.39 -6.01
C ARG A 323 -0.08 26.51 -6.70
N ALA A 324 -1.00 26.21 -7.62
CA ALA A 324 -1.88 27.19 -8.24
C ALA A 324 -2.89 27.81 -7.24
N LEU A 325 -3.48 27.02 -6.34
CA LEU A 325 -4.37 27.52 -5.28
C LEU A 325 -3.63 28.40 -4.26
N ILE A 326 -2.39 28.05 -3.90
CA ILE A 326 -1.51 28.88 -3.06
C ILE A 326 -1.27 30.24 -3.73
N ARG A 327 -0.82 30.24 -5.00
CA ARG A 327 -0.56 31.47 -5.77
C ARG A 327 -1.81 32.35 -5.90
N LYS A 328 -2.98 31.75 -6.17
CA LYS A 328 -4.24 32.49 -6.26
C LYS A 328 -4.69 33.10 -4.93
N SER A 329 -4.36 32.48 -3.79
CA SER A 329 -4.62 33.07 -2.47
C SER A 329 -3.76 34.32 -2.22
N ALA A 330 -2.50 34.32 -2.68
CA ALA A 330 -1.61 35.49 -2.60
C ALA A 330 -2.10 36.69 -3.44
N ASP A 331 -2.89 36.45 -4.50
CA ASP A 331 -3.57 37.50 -5.28
C ASP A 331 -4.82 38.07 -4.56
N GLY A 332 -4.99 37.82 -3.25
CA GLY A 332 -6.08 38.35 -2.42
C GLY A 332 -7.44 37.64 -2.58
N SER A 333 -7.48 36.52 -3.30
CA SER A 333 -8.70 35.71 -3.49
C SER A 333 -8.65 34.46 -2.63
N PRO A 334 -9.37 34.36 -1.48
CA PRO A 334 -9.27 33.24 -0.54
C PRO A 334 -9.59 31.91 -1.24
N SER A 335 -8.56 31.16 -1.62
CA SER A 335 -8.68 29.98 -2.49
C SER A 335 -8.41 28.67 -1.77
N LEU A 336 -7.83 28.74 -0.57
CA LEU A 336 -7.63 27.62 0.36
C LEU A 336 -8.42 27.86 1.66
N ALA A 337 -8.87 26.76 2.27
CA ALA A 337 -9.52 26.75 3.56
C ALA A 337 -8.89 25.69 4.48
N PHE A 338 -8.56 26.06 5.71
CA PHE A 338 -7.96 25.20 6.72
C PHE A 338 -8.86 25.10 7.96
N ALA A 339 -8.78 23.99 8.67
CA ALA A 339 -9.37 23.88 10.01
C ALA A 339 -8.29 23.77 11.09
N ILE A 340 -8.60 24.27 12.29
CA ILE A 340 -7.73 24.18 13.47
C ILE A 340 -8.39 23.27 14.52
N MET A 341 -7.70 22.20 14.93
CA MET A 341 -8.10 21.37 16.07
C MET A 341 -7.17 21.67 17.25
N ARG A 342 -7.66 22.40 18.26
CA ARG A 342 -6.88 22.83 19.43
C ARG A 342 -6.66 21.70 20.44
N HIS A 343 -7.65 20.83 20.60
CA HIS A 343 -7.56 19.59 21.37
C HIS A 343 -8.39 18.49 20.69
N ASP A 344 -8.10 17.22 20.97
CA ASP A 344 -8.88 16.08 20.50
C ASP A 344 -10.21 15.86 21.27
N GLY A 345 -10.37 16.57 22.39
CA GLY A 345 -11.51 16.45 23.30
C GLY A 345 -11.23 15.57 24.52
N MET A 346 -10.04 14.96 24.60
CA MET A 346 -9.60 14.15 25.73
C MET A 346 -8.45 14.80 26.51
N VAL A 347 -7.52 15.48 25.83
CA VAL A 347 -6.35 16.14 26.42
C VAL A 347 -6.07 17.47 25.73
N ARG A 348 -5.74 18.51 26.48
CA ARG A 348 -5.31 19.83 26.00
C ARG A 348 -3.78 19.88 25.83
N PRO A 349 -3.26 20.67 24.88
CA PRO A 349 -1.82 20.84 24.73
C PRO A 349 -1.23 21.72 25.85
N HIS A 350 0.03 21.46 26.20
CA HIS A 350 0.87 22.34 27.01
C HIS A 350 1.08 23.71 26.32
N PRO A 351 1.37 24.78 27.08
CA PRO A 351 1.57 26.12 26.55
C PRO A 351 2.41 26.26 25.26
N PRO A 352 3.60 25.63 25.09
CA PRO A 352 4.38 25.79 23.85
C PRO A 352 3.71 25.18 22.61
N ILE A 353 2.91 24.12 22.79
CA ILE A 353 2.14 23.50 21.70
C ILE A 353 0.85 24.28 21.44
N ALA A 354 0.20 24.81 22.48
CA ALA A 354 -0.94 25.72 22.32
C ALA A 354 -0.51 26.96 21.52
N ARG A 355 0.57 27.62 21.92
CA ARG A 355 1.16 28.78 21.22
C ARG A 355 1.58 28.44 19.78
N ALA A 356 2.13 27.24 19.53
CA ALA A 356 2.41 26.80 18.16
C ALA A 356 1.15 26.74 17.28
N VAL A 357 0.02 26.22 17.81
CA VAL A 357 -1.27 26.24 17.09
C VAL A 357 -1.71 27.67 16.77
N GLU A 358 -1.53 28.60 17.71
CA GLU A 358 -1.91 30.00 17.49
C GLU A 358 -1.02 30.72 16.47
N ILE A 359 0.29 30.48 16.48
CA ILE A 359 1.22 31.01 15.47
C ILE A 359 0.78 30.57 14.06
N VAL A 360 0.43 29.29 13.87
CA VAL A 360 -0.04 28.78 12.56
C VAL A 360 -1.44 29.31 12.21
N GLU A 361 -2.37 29.40 13.17
CA GLU A 361 -3.69 29.99 12.94
C GLU A 361 -3.61 31.47 12.53
N GLN A 362 -2.76 32.27 13.21
CA GLN A 362 -2.50 33.67 12.87
C GLN A 362 -1.80 33.80 11.52
N THR A 363 -0.82 32.93 11.22
CA THR A 363 -0.15 32.84 9.91
C THR A 363 -1.16 32.64 8.78
N LEU A 364 -2.07 31.65 8.93
CA LEU A 364 -3.07 31.35 7.91
C LEU A 364 -4.07 32.50 7.70
N LYS A 365 -4.48 33.18 8.77
CA LYS A 365 -5.32 34.39 8.70
C LYS A 365 -4.59 35.57 8.04
N ARG A 366 -3.32 35.82 8.39
CA ARG A 366 -2.46 36.85 7.79
C ARG A 366 -2.33 36.67 6.28
N LEU A 367 -2.30 35.42 5.81
CA LEU A 367 -2.22 35.04 4.41
C LEU A 367 -3.56 35.09 3.66
N GLY A 368 -4.64 35.50 4.32
CA GLY A 368 -5.97 35.61 3.73
C GLY A 368 -6.67 34.28 3.48
N HIS A 369 -6.18 33.17 4.04
CA HIS A 369 -6.87 31.88 3.92
C HIS A 369 -8.10 31.85 4.82
N LYS A 370 -9.12 31.09 4.42
CA LYS A 370 -10.24 30.80 5.32
C LYS A 370 -9.74 29.87 6.42
N VAL A 371 -9.99 30.24 7.68
CA VAL A 371 -9.78 29.37 8.84
C VAL A 371 -11.13 29.06 9.50
N ILE A 372 -11.32 27.80 9.89
CA ILE A 372 -12.48 27.33 10.68
C ILE A 372 -12.02 26.52 11.91
N GLU A 373 -12.90 26.38 12.88
CA GLU A 373 -12.71 25.50 14.04
C GLU A 373 -13.05 24.04 13.66
N TRP A 374 -12.20 23.07 14.02
CA TRP A 374 -12.42 21.66 13.75
C TRP A 374 -13.18 20.99 14.90
N LYS A 375 -14.37 20.43 14.62
CA LYS A 375 -15.28 19.78 15.59
C LYS A 375 -15.63 18.36 15.13
N PRO A 376 -14.66 17.43 15.14
CA PRO A 376 -14.84 16.11 14.58
C PRO A 376 -15.77 15.23 15.43
N PRO A 377 -16.22 14.08 14.89
CA PRO A 377 -16.73 12.99 15.71
C PRO A 377 -15.71 12.61 16.79
N ALA A 378 -16.18 12.40 18.03
CA ALA A 378 -15.34 12.27 19.22
C ALA A 378 -14.13 11.34 19.01
N HIS A 379 -12.92 11.84 19.30
CA HIS A 379 -11.68 11.06 19.12
C HIS A 379 -11.57 9.89 20.10
N GLN A 380 -12.27 9.93 21.25
CA GLN A 380 -12.33 8.81 22.19
C GLN A 380 -12.78 7.51 21.53
N ILE A 381 -13.79 7.54 20.66
CA ILE A 381 -14.24 6.36 19.90
C ILE A 381 -13.09 5.79 19.07
N GLY A 382 -12.28 6.66 18.46
CA GLY A 382 -11.10 6.26 17.71
C GLY A 382 -9.98 5.68 18.58
N ILE A 383 -9.79 6.21 19.78
CA ILE A 383 -8.84 5.72 20.78
C ILE A 383 -9.28 4.35 21.33
N ASP A 384 -10.56 4.16 21.62
CA ASP A 384 -11.14 2.90 22.10
C ASP A 384 -11.01 1.77 21.06
N ILE A 385 -11.14 2.09 19.77
CA ILE A 385 -10.87 1.14 18.68
C ILE A 385 -9.36 0.90 18.59
N PHE A 386 -8.52 1.95 18.57
CA PHE A 386 -7.06 1.82 18.46
C PHE A 386 -6.44 0.98 19.59
N GLY A 387 -6.85 1.21 20.84
CA GLY A 387 -6.38 0.44 22.00
C GLY A 387 -6.73 -1.04 21.88
N ARG A 388 -7.97 -1.36 21.49
CA ARG A 388 -8.42 -2.74 21.19
C ARG A 388 -7.61 -3.40 20.08
N VAL A 389 -7.24 -2.66 19.02
CA VAL A 389 -6.36 -3.17 17.95
C VAL A 389 -4.96 -3.49 18.47
N CYS A 390 -4.40 -2.66 19.36
CA CYS A 390 -3.05 -2.84 19.90
C CYS A 390 -2.89 -4.04 20.85
N VAL A 391 -3.99 -4.63 21.33
CA VAL A 391 -3.99 -5.77 22.27
C VAL A 391 -4.75 -6.99 21.72
N ALA A 392 -5.03 -7.04 20.42
CA ALA A 392 -5.87 -8.07 19.82
C ALA A 392 -5.28 -9.50 19.93
N ASP A 393 -3.96 -9.64 20.06
CA ASP A 393 -3.25 -10.90 20.29
C ASP A 393 -3.02 -11.21 21.80
N GLY A 394 -3.52 -10.36 22.70
CA GLY A 394 -3.24 -10.44 24.14
C GLY A 394 -1.80 -10.07 24.55
N GLY A 395 -0.98 -9.55 23.64
CA GLY A 395 0.45 -9.32 23.82
C GLY A 395 1.33 -10.56 23.61
N ALA A 396 0.79 -11.64 23.04
CA ALA A 396 1.47 -12.92 22.86
C ALA A 396 2.73 -12.86 21.98
N ASP A 397 2.75 -12.05 20.91
CA ASP A 397 3.91 -11.87 20.04
C ASP A 397 5.09 -11.20 20.79
N ILE A 398 4.78 -10.14 21.52
CA ILE A 398 5.74 -9.38 22.35
C ILE A 398 6.28 -10.28 23.46
N ALA A 399 5.41 -11.00 24.17
CA ALA A 399 5.81 -11.93 25.23
C ALA A 399 6.71 -13.06 24.69
N HIS A 400 6.43 -13.58 23.49
CA HIS A 400 7.28 -14.57 22.83
C HIS A 400 8.68 -14.00 22.55
N HIS A 401 8.78 -12.82 21.94
CA HIS A 401 10.07 -12.26 21.52
C HIS A 401 10.94 -11.79 22.69
N LEU A 402 10.37 -11.23 23.75
CA LEU A 402 11.08 -10.96 25.02
C LEU A 402 11.54 -12.27 25.69
N GLY A 403 10.69 -13.30 25.65
CA GLY A 403 10.98 -14.64 26.19
C GLY A 403 12.16 -15.37 25.54
N LEU A 404 12.61 -14.94 24.35
CA LEU A 404 13.81 -15.51 23.68
C LEU A 404 15.12 -15.18 24.41
N SER A 405 15.17 -14.08 25.16
CA SER A 405 16.30 -13.64 25.98
C SER A 405 16.02 -13.71 27.48
N GLY A 406 14.74 -13.66 27.86
CA GLY A 406 14.31 -13.46 29.24
C GLY A 406 14.39 -12.00 29.70
N GLU A 407 14.48 -11.05 28.76
CA GLU A 407 14.52 -9.61 29.07
C GLU A 407 13.14 -9.08 29.50
N PRO A 408 13.08 -8.12 30.43
CA PRO A 408 11.82 -7.54 30.88
C PRO A 408 11.20 -6.61 29.82
N LYS A 409 9.87 -6.54 29.78
CA LYS A 409 9.14 -5.53 28.99
C LYS A 409 9.40 -4.13 29.56
N SER A 410 9.70 -3.16 28.68
CA SER A 410 9.85 -1.76 29.07
C SER A 410 8.52 -1.15 29.54
N LEU A 411 8.58 -0.26 30.54
CA LEU A 411 7.42 0.47 31.09
C LEU A 411 6.71 1.33 30.03
N GLN A 412 7.44 1.80 29.02
CA GLN A 412 6.90 2.59 27.91
C GLN A 412 6.18 1.76 26.82
N CYS A 413 6.15 0.43 26.93
CA CYS A 413 5.41 -0.42 25.99
C CYS A 413 3.90 -0.34 26.26
N ILE A 414 3.13 0.16 25.28
CA ILE A 414 1.68 0.40 25.44
C ILE A 414 0.82 -0.88 25.36
N VAL A 415 1.42 -2.03 25.05
CA VAL A 415 0.72 -3.32 24.95
C VAL A 415 0.70 -4.01 26.32
N GLY A 416 -0.50 -4.22 26.85
CA GLY A 416 -0.74 -4.93 28.11
C GLY A 416 -0.38 -6.42 28.06
N GLU A 417 -0.50 -7.08 29.21
CA GLU A 417 -0.34 -8.54 29.36
C GLU A 417 -1.58 -9.12 30.05
N GLY A 418 -1.85 -10.41 29.83
CA GLY A 418 -2.98 -11.11 30.46
C GLY A 418 -4.36 -10.73 29.90
N ILE A 419 -4.40 -10.01 28.79
CA ILE A 419 -5.63 -9.66 28.07
C ILE A 419 -6.06 -10.86 27.21
N PRO A 420 -7.35 -11.28 27.21
CA PRO A 420 -7.81 -12.36 26.34
C PRO A 420 -7.58 -12.07 24.86
N HIS A 421 -7.12 -13.06 24.09
CA HIS A 421 -6.93 -12.94 22.66
C HIS A 421 -8.29 -12.76 21.96
N MET A 422 -8.39 -11.88 20.97
CA MET A 422 -9.61 -11.72 20.18
C MET A 422 -9.78 -12.87 19.18
N SER A 423 -11.00 -13.40 19.09
CA SER A 423 -11.37 -14.33 18.02
C SER A 423 -11.46 -13.62 16.66
N ALA A 424 -11.40 -14.39 15.58
CA ALA A 424 -11.59 -13.88 14.22
C ALA A 424 -12.96 -13.18 14.02
N LEU A 425 -13.98 -13.54 14.80
CA LEU A 425 -15.30 -12.90 14.76
C LEU A 425 -15.28 -11.52 15.44
N GLU A 426 -14.56 -11.37 16.55
CA GLU A 426 -14.38 -10.09 17.23
C GLU A 426 -13.50 -9.14 16.40
N ILE A 427 -12.45 -9.65 15.77
CA ILE A 427 -11.62 -8.92 14.79
C ILE A 427 -12.45 -8.49 13.57
N ALA A 428 -13.39 -9.31 13.11
CA ALA A 428 -14.32 -8.94 12.03
C ALA A 428 -15.31 -7.84 12.47
N ALA A 429 -15.85 -7.91 13.70
CA ALA A 429 -16.73 -6.89 14.26
C ALA A 429 -15.99 -5.54 14.46
N LEU A 430 -14.77 -5.57 14.99
CA LEU A 430 -13.93 -4.38 15.16
C LEU A 430 -13.59 -3.72 13.81
N ASN A 431 -13.42 -4.52 12.74
CA ASN A 431 -13.28 -4.04 11.37
C ASN A 431 -14.57 -3.43 10.76
N VAL A 432 -15.75 -3.71 11.31
CA VAL A 432 -17.00 -3.01 10.95
C VAL A 432 -17.10 -1.70 11.73
N GLU A 433 -16.82 -1.70 13.02
CA GLU A 433 -16.82 -0.51 13.89
C GLU A 433 -15.85 0.57 13.41
N LYS A 434 -14.59 0.18 13.12
CA LYS A 434 -13.58 1.03 12.45
C LYS A 434 -14.14 1.72 11.20
N ARG A 435 -14.85 0.97 10.36
CA ARG A 435 -15.39 1.44 9.07
C ARG A 435 -16.56 2.42 9.26
N GLN A 436 -17.36 2.22 10.31
CA GLN A 436 -18.42 3.15 10.70
C GLN A 436 -17.82 4.48 11.18
N TYR A 437 -16.78 4.44 12.02
CA TYR A 437 -16.05 5.65 12.44
C TYR A 437 -15.40 6.38 11.25
N GLN A 438 -14.73 5.64 10.35
CA GLN A 438 -14.17 6.18 9.10
C GLN A 438 -15.23 6.89 8.24
N LYS A 439 -16.43 6.30 8.08
CA LYS A 439 -17.54 6.91 7.33
C LYS A 439 -18.03 8.20 7.99
N LEU A 440 -18.24 8.17 9.30
CA LEU A 440 -18.71 9.32 10.08
C LEU A 440 -17.72 10.50 10.00
N TYR A 441 -16.41 10.22 10.07
CA TYR A 441 -15.37 11.24 9.95
C TYR A 441 -15.23 11.79 8.52
N MET A 442 -15.38 10.94 7.51
CA MET A 442 -15.40 11.37 6.11
C MET A 442 -16.61 12.28 5.81
N ASP A 443 -17.79 11.95 6.33
CA ASP A 443 -19.01 12.75 6.18
C ASP A 443 -18.86 14.11 6.88
N TYR A 444 -18.30 14.14 8.09
CA TYR A 444 -17.97 15.38 8.78
C TYR A 444 -16.98 16.25 8.00
N TRP A 445 -15.91 15.66 7.43
CA TRP A 445 -15.00 16.43 6.58
C TRP A 445 -15.75 16.96 5.34
N ASN A 446 -16.61 16.16 4.70
CA ASN A 446 -17.38 16.58 3.53
C ASN A 446 -18.28 17.80 3.81
N SER A 447 -19.00 17.84 4.94
CA SER A 447 -19.90 18.96 5.26
C SER A 447 -19.18 20.29 5.48
N THR A 448 -17.87 20.29 5.76
CA THR A 448 -17.10 21.56 5.88
C THR A 448 -17.16 22.43 4.62
N ALA A 449 -17.49 21.86 3.45
CA ALA A 449 -17.72 22.61 2.21
C ALA A 449 -18.80 23.71 2.34
N GLU A 450 -19.74 23.56 3.27
CA GLU A 450 -20.79 24.53 3.57
C GLU A 450 -20.25 25.79 4.28
N VAL A 451 -19.12 25.66 4.99
CA VAL A 451 -18.54 26.73 5.84
C VAL A 451 -17.17 27.25 5.37
N THR A 452 -16.52 26.58 4.42
CA THR A 452 -15.27 27.07 3.80
C THR A 452 -15.48 28.29 2.90
N GLY A 453 -16.63 28.38 2.21
CA GLY A 453 -16.87 29.35 1.15
C GLY A 453 -16.05 29.12 -0.14
N THR A 454 -15.22 28.07 -0.21
CA THR A 454 -14.38 27.75 -1.38
C THR A 454 -15.08 26.82 -2.38
N GLY A 455 -16.31 26.40 -2.09
CA GLY A 455 -17.04 25.35 -2.82
C GLY A 455 -16.45 23.94 -2.64
N ARG A 456 -15.51 23.77 -1.71
CA ARG A 456 -14.84 22.51 -1.41
C ARG A 456 -14.72 22.30 0.11
N PRO A 457 -14.59 21.07 0.60
CA PRO A 457 -14.18 20.82 1.98
C PRO A 457 -12.83 21.48 2.31
N VAL A 458 -12.46 21.57 3.59
CA VAL A 458 -11.14 22.10 3.98
C VAL A 458 -10.01 21.34 3.30
N ASP A 459 -9.04 22.10 2.78
CA ASP A 459 -7.90 21.59 2.02
C ASP A 459 -6.88 20.86 2.94
N GLY A 460 -6.86 21.19 4.24
CA GLY A 460 -6.14 20.46 5.30
C GLY A 460 -6.56 20.87 6.72
N VAL A 461 -6.21 20.05 7.72
CA VAL A 461 -6.48 20.29 9.16
C VAL A 461 -5.17 20.43 9.92
N ILE A 462 -4.97 21.53 10.64
CA ILE A 462 -3.83 21.75 11.54
C ILE A 462 -4.19 21.25 12.94
N CYS A 463 -3.32 20.45 13.55
CA CYS A 463 -3.47 20.03 14.94
C CYS A 463 -2.12 19.71 15.62
N PRO A 464 -2.09 19.63 16.97
CA PRO A 464 -0.96 19.05 17.68
C PRO A 464 -0.68 17.60 17.24
N CYS A 465 0.57 17.18 17.34
CA CYS A 465 0.97 15.78 17.17
C CYS A 465 1.06 15.02 18.53
N ALA A 466 1.26 15.77 19.61
CA ALA A 466 1.28 15.33 20.99
C ALA A 466 0.85 16.53 21.86
N PRO A 467 0.42 16.35 23.12
CA PRO A 467 0.09 17.49 23.98
C PRO A 467 1.34 18.30 24.39
N HIS A 468 2.51 17.66 24.43
CA HIS A 468 3.79 18.21 24.89
C HIS A 468 4.83 18.31 23.76
N ALA A 469 5.76 19.26 23.86
CA ALA A 469 6.82 19.53 22.88
C ALA A 469 7.73 18.31 22.62
N ALA A 470 8.42 17.84 23.65
CA ALA A 470 9.04 16.52 23.70
C ALA A 470 8.88 15.98 25.13
N VAL A 471 8.46 14.73 25.30
CA VAL A 471 8.05 14.25 26.63
C VAL A 471 9.25 14.03 27.57
N ILE A 472 9.08 14.34 28.85
CA ILE A 472 10.00 13.89 29.91
C ILE A 472 9.92 12.34 29.97
N PRO A 473 11.04 11.60 30.11
CA PRO A 473 11.03 10.14 30.13
C PRO A 473 10.02 9.53 31.12
N HIS A 474 9.41 8.42 30.69
CA HIS A 474 8.33 7.69 31.39
C HIS A 474 7.00 8.46 31.55
N LYS A 475 6.86 9.68 31.01
CA LYS A 475 5.63 10.49 31.11
C LYS A 475 4.74 10.47 29.85
N TYR A 476 5.01 9.61 28.86
CA TYR A 476 4.16 9.52 27.66
C TYR A 476 2.78 8.91 27.96
N ALA A 477 1.81 9.76 28.31
CA ALA A 477 0.49 9.33 28.76
C ALA A 477 -0.61 9.29 27.67
N HIS A 478 -0.40 9.90 26.49
CA HIS A 478 -1.48 10.09 25.52
C HIS A 478 -1.07 10.04 24.04
N VAL A 479 -1.76 9.21 23.26
CA VAL A 479 -1.52 8.96 21.82
C VAL A 479 -2.66 9.49 20.92
N GLY A 480 -3.74 10.04 21.49
CA GLY A 480 -4.98 10.39 20.76
C GLY A 480 -4.75 11.24 19.51
N TYR A 481 -3.95 12.31 19.65
CA TYR A 481 -3.53 13.23 18.58
C TYR A 481 -2.93 12.56 17.33
N THR A 482 -2.37 11.36 17.43
CA THR A 482 -1.79 10.65 16.28
C THR A 482 -2.58 9.41 15.87
N ALA A 483 -3.12 8.67 16.83
CA ALA A 483 -3.87 7.43 16.64
C ALA A 483 -5.11 7.58 15.74
N PHE A 484 -5.86 8.70 15.84
CA PHE A 484 -7.04 8.91 15.00
C PHE A 484 -6.68 8.92 13.50
N VAL A 485 -5.51 9.49 13.14
CA VAL A 485 -5.00 9.50 11.77
C VAL A 485 -4.66 8.08 11.29
N ASN A 486 -4.16 7.20 12.17
CA ASN A 486 -3.90 5.80 11.85
C ASN A 486 -5.20 5.04 11.59
N LEU A 487 -6.20 5.21 12.45
CA LEU A 487 -7.51 4.59 12.28
C LEU A 487 -8.25 5.04 11.01
N LEU A 488 -8.12 6.31 10.63
CA LEU A 488 -8.72 6.87 9.40
C LEU A 488 -7.92 6.58 8.11
N ASP A 489 -6.69 6.12 8.26
CA ASP A 489 -5.67 5.97 7.21
C ASP A 489 -5.42 7.25 6.36
N TYR A 490 -5.35 8.38 7.05
CA TYR A 490 -5.16 9.70 6.44
C TYR A 490 -3.68 10.06 6.31
N THR A 491 -3.34 10.83 5.27
CA THR A 491 -2.02 11.44 5.12
C THR A 491 -1.79 12.48 6.22
N SER A 492 -0.60 12.55 6.81
CA SER A 492 -0.22 13.59 7.77
C SER A 492 1.26 13.96 7.64
N VAL A 493 1.55 15.27 7.59
CA VAL A 493 2.91 15.82 7.52
C VAL A 493 3.18 16.67 8.75
N VAL A 494 4.26 16.34 9.46
CA VAL A 494 4.78 17.12 10.58
C VAL A 494 5.77 18.18 10.12
N PHE A 495 5.70 19.34 10.78
CA PHE A 495 6.64 20.45 10.61
C PHE A 495 6.91 21.16 11.96
N PRO A 496 8.15 21.65 12.20
CA PRO A 496 8.44 22.51 13.34
C PRO A 496 7.77 23.89 13.17
N VAL A 497 7.44 24.54 14.30
CA VAL A 497 6.78 25.86 14.32
C VAL A 497 7.52 26.86 15.21
N THR A 498 7.93 26.46 16.41
CA THR A 498 8.62 27.34 17.37
C THR A 498 9.48 26.50 18.34
N GLN A 499 10.08 27.13 19.34
CA GLN A 499 10.70 26.47 20.49
C GLN A 499 9.96 26.93 21.76
N ALA A 500 9.96 26.09 22.80
CA ALA A 500 9.44 26.48 24.11
C ALA A 500 10.33 27.57 24.74
N ASP A 501 9.72 28.59 25.34
CA ASP A 501 10.39 29.64 26.14
C ASP A 501 9.66 29.74 27.48
N LYS A 502 10.34 29.37 28.56
CA LYS A 502 9.79 29.35 29.92
C LYS A 502 9.27 30.69 30.46
N LYS A 503 9.56 31.81 29.80
CA LYS A 503 9.05 33.16 30.15
C LYS A 503 7.70 33.47 29.50
N VAL A 504 7.38 32.78 28.41
CA VAL A 504 6.13 32.94 27.63
C VAL A 504 5.19 31.78 27.94
N ASP A 505 5.72 30.57 27.92
CA ASP A 505 5.03 29.31 28.13
C ASP A 505 4.88 29.01 29.63
N VAL A 506 4.21 29.89 30.37
CA VAL A 506 4.02 29.73 31.82
C VAL A 506 2.92 28.69 32.14
N PRO A 507 3.04 27.92 33.25
CA PRO A 507 1.96 27.04 33.69
C PRO A 507 0.68 27.81 34.02
N GLU A 508 -0.45 27.33 33.52
CA GLU A 508 -1.77 27.86 33.86
C GLU A 508 -2.34 27.12 35.09
N LEU A 509 -3.06 27.84 35.96
CA LEU A 509 -3.82 27.20 37.05
C LEU A 509 -5.22 26.86 36.53
N LYS A 510 -5.60 25.57 36.60
CA LYS A 510 -6.89 25.05 36.13
C LYS A 510 -7.41 23.94 37.03
N ASP A 511 -8.74 23.92 37.15
CA ASP A 511 -9.52 22.86 37.80
C ASP A 511 -10.44 22.11 36.81
N ASP A 512 -10.56 22.57 35.55
CA ASP A 512 -11.57 22.14 34.57
C ASP A 512 -11.04 21.13 33.53
N PHE A 513 -10.51 19.99 33.96
CA PHE A 513 -9.91 18.99 33.08
C PHE A 513 -10.90 18.27 32.15
N LEU A 514 -10.50 18.00 30.89
CA LEU A 514 -11.29 17.23 29.92
C LEU A 514 -11.40 15.75 30.28
N SER A 515 -10.38 15.20 30.94
CA SER A 515 -10.31 13.82 31.41
C SER A 515 -9.25 13.67 32.51
N GLU A 516 -9.15 12.52 33.17
CA GLU A 516 -8.04 12.26 34.10
C GLU A 516 -6.67 12.28 33.38
N VAL A 517 -6.62 11.92 32.09
CA VAL A 517 -5.39 12.01 31.28
C VAL A 517 -5.05 13.47 30.98
N ASP A 518 -6.05 14.34 30.79
CA ASP A 518 -5.83 15.80 30.66
C ASP A 518 -5.16 16.36 31.90
N LYS A 519 -5.68 15.99 33.08
CA LYS A 519 -5.11 16.37 34.38
C LYS A 519 -3.69 15.86 34.55
N ILE A 520 -3.45 14.56 34.35
CA ILE A 520 -2.12 13.95 34.45
C ILE A 520 -1.13 14.65 33.52
N VAL A 521 -1.49 14.90 32.26
CA VAL A 521 -0.62 15.59 31.31
C VAL A 521 -0.37 17.04 31.75
N HIS A 522 -1.40 17.76 32.20
CA HIS A 522 -1.30 19.15 32.64
C HIS A 522 -0.38 19.31 33.87
N GLU A 523 -0.56 18.46 34.90
CA GLU A 523 0.26 18.42 36.12
C GLU A 523 1.72 18.03 35.86
N GLN A 524 2.04 17.46 34.68
CA GLN A 524 3.40 17.09 34.28
C GLN A 524 4.17 18.21 33.55
N TYR A 525 3.56 19.37 33.28
CA TYR A 525 4.24 20.47 32.62
C TYR A 525 5.27 21.16 33.54
N ASP A 526 6.50 21.29 33.05
CA ASP A 526 7.62 21.90 33.78
C ASP A 526 8.34 22.88 32.84
N PRO A 527 8.17 24.20 32.99
CA PRO A 527 8.74 25.17 32.08
C PRO A 527 10.28 25.17 32.12
N GLU A 528 10.90 24.81 33.25
CA GLU A 528 12.36 24.71 33.38
C GLU A 528 12.91 23.44 32.72
N ALA A 529 12.18 22.32 32.73
CA ALA A 529 12.60 21.12 31.99
C ALA A 529 12.38 21.24 30.47
N TYR A 530 11.33 21.95 30.05
CA TYR A 530 10.94 22.08 28.63
C TYR A 530 11.62 23.23 27.86
N ASP A 531 12.28 24.17 28.55
CA ASP A 531 12.92 25.35 27.92
C ASP A 531 13.82 24.99 26.72
N GLY A 532 13.64 25.69 25.59
CA GLY A 532 14.34 25.45 24.32
C GLY A 532 13.91 24.22 23.52
N ALA A 533 12.97 23.40 24.00
CA ALA A 533 12.51 22.20 23.28
C ALA A 533 11.74 22.55 21.99
N PRO A 534 11.86 21.77 20.90
CA PRO A 534 11.12 22.01 19.66
C PRO A 534 9.60 21.84 19.83
N ALA A 535 8.83 22.83 19.37
CA ALA A 535 7.37 22.78 19.32
C ALA A 535 6.93 22.74 17.85
N GLY A 536 6.32 21.60 17.46
CA GLY A 536 5.87 21.34 16.08
C GLY A 536 4.43 20.84 16.04
N LEU A 537 3.83 20.89 14.85
CA LEU A 537 2.45 20.48 14.58
C LEU A 537 2.40 19.48 13.42
N GLN A 538 1.22 18.93 13.17
CA GLN A 538 0.92 18.19 11.94
C GLN A 538 -0.15 18.89 11.11
N ILE A 539 -0.03 18.83 9.79
CA ILE A 539 -1.13 19.06 8.84
C ILE A 539 -1.64 17.69 8.35
N VAL A 540 -2.93 17.45 8.56
CA VAL A 540 -3.64 16.24 8.15
C VAL A 540 -4.42 16.50 6.87
N GLY A 541 -4.33 15.57 5.93
CA GLY A 541 -5.13 15.50 4.70
C GLY A 541 -6.06 14.29 4.71
N ARG A 542 -6.75 14.02 3.59
CA ARG A 542 -7.52 12.79 3.42
C ARG A 542 -6.61 11.63 3.02
N ARG A 543 -7.18 10.43 2.90
CA ARG A 543 -6.47 9.26 2.37
C ARG A 543 -6.00 9.49 0.93
N LEU A 544 -4.74 9.18 0.64
CA LEU A 544 -4.05 9.36 -0.66
C LEU A 544 -3.96 10.84 -1.11
N GLU A 545 -3.52 11.75 -0.24
CA GLU A 545 -3.30 13.18 -0.56
C GLU A 545 -1.85 13.67 -0.34
N GLU A 546 -0.86 12.78 -0.43
CA GLU A 546 0.57 13.06 -0.16
C GLU A 546 1.10 14.28 -0.94
N GLU A 547 0.82 14.37 -2.23
CA GLU A 547 1.30 15.45 -3.11
C GLU A 547 0.73 16.81 -2.68
N LYS A 548 -0.52 16.84 -2.20
CA LYS A 548 -1.16 18.05 -1.68
C LYS A 548 -0.60 18.40 -0.30
N MET A 549 -0.47 17.43 0.60
CA MET A 549 0.00 17.64 1.97
C MET A 549 1.45 18.11 2.03
N LEU A 550 2.35 17.50 1.25
CA LEU A 550 3.74 17.95 1.15
C LEU A 550 3.84 19.38 0.61
N THR A 551 3.05 19.71 -0.43
CA THR A 551 3.01 21.06 -1.00
C THR A 551 2.47 22.11 -0.01
N LEU A 552 1.46 21.77 0.80
CA LEU A 552 0.93 22.66 1.82
C LEU A 552 1.87 22.81 3.03
N ALA A 553 2.53 21.73 3.47
CA ALA A 553 3.51 21.78 4.57
C ALA A 553 4.76 22.60 4.20
N ASP A 554 5.27 22.44 2.97
CA ASP A 554 6.36 23.24 2.40
C ASP A 554 6.01 24.73 2.42
N TYR A 555 4.82 25.10 1.93
CA TYR A 555 4.33 26.48 1.95
C TYR A 555 4.11 27.06 3.36
N ILE A 556 3.43 26.31 4.25
CA ILE A 556 3.07 26.81 5.58
C ILE A 556 4.32 26.98 6.46
N SER A 557 5.26 26.02 6.42
CA SER A 557 6.50 26.12 7.22
C SER A 557 7.37 27.30 6.79
N GLN A 558 7.50 27.56 5.48
CA GLN A 558 8.20 28.74 4.96
C GLN A 558 7.57 30.06 5.46
N GLU A 559 6.24 30.18 5.42
CA GLU A 559 5.52 31.37 5.90
C GLU A 559 5.57 31.55 7.43
N VAL A 560 5.65 30.46 8.20
CA VAL A 560 5.87 30.51 9.65
C VAL A 560 7.28 31.03 9.95
N SER A 561 8.32 30.47 9.34
CA SER A 561 9.72 30.89 9.56
C SER A 561 9.97 32.36 9.21
N LEU A 562 9.29 32.89 8.18
CA LEU A 562 9.38 34.31 7.80
C LEU A 562 8.84 35.28 8.86
N GLN A 563 8.08 34.82 9.87
CA GLN A 563 7.59 35.65 10.97
C GLN A 563 8.53 35.64 12.18
N SER A 564 9.19 34.52 12.48
CA SER A 564 10.20 34.47 13.55
C SER A 564 11.42 35.35 13.28
N ASP A 565 11.72 35.62 12.01
CA ASP A 565 12.82 36.52 11.60
C ASP A 565 12.44 38.02 11.63
N THR A 566 11.17 38.36 11.86
CA THR A 566 10.73 39.75 12.09
C THR A 566 10.60 40.05 13.58
N PRO A 567 11.37 40.99 14.16
CA PRO A 567 11.25 41.33 15.56
C PRO A 567 9.86 41.88 15.89
N GLU A 568 9.12 41.19 16.76
CA GLU A 568 7.82 41.66 17.25
C GLU A 568 7.99 42.94 18.08
N GLY A 569 7.09 43.91 17.87
CA GLY A 569 7.21 45.21 18.50
C GLY A 569 5.93 46.03 18.47
N SER A 570 5.43 46.35 19.67
CA SER A 570 4.36 47.30 19.99
C SER A 570 2.94 47.03 19.47
N VAL A 571 2.06 46.66 20.41
CA VAL A 571 0.64 47.06 20.41
C VAL A 571 0.38 47.83 21.71
N GLY A 572 0.05 49.12 21.61
CA GLY A 572 -0.61 49.92 22.66
C GLY A 572 0.21 50.32 23.90
N ALA A 573 0.90 51.46 23.83
CA ALA A 573 1.21 52.33 24.98
C ALA A 573 1.42 53.78 24.47
N ASP A 574 0.94 54.78 25.20
CA ASP A 574 0.85 56.18 24.75
C ASP A 574 2.08 57.06 25.03
N ASP A 575 2.13 58.19 24.30
CA ASP A 575 2.99 59.39 24.42
C ASP A 575 4.13 59.45 25.46
N ALA A 576 5.38 59.43 24.95
CA ALA A 576 6.48 60.23 25.52
C ALA A 576 7.53 60.58 24.44
N GLN A 577 8.06 61.81 24.49
CA GLN A 577 9.05 62.30 23.53
C GLN A 577 10.50 61.99 23.95
N SER A 578 11.25 61.26 23.11
CA SER A 578 12.70 61.46 22.90
C SER A 578 13.15 60.69 21.65
N GLY A 579 14.34 60.96 21.12
CA GLY A 579 14.81 60.28 19.91
C GLY A 579 16.32 60.14 19.79
N ALA A 580 16.78 58.95 19.38
CA ALA A 580 18.13 58.67 18.92
C ALA A 580 18.19 57.38 18.08
N ALA A 581 19.25 57.25 17.26
CA ALA A 581 19.81 56.02 16.69
C ALA A 581 18.85 54.94 16.13
N LYS A 582 18.67 54.93 14.80
CA LYS A 582 18.25 53.72 14.07
C LYS A 582 19.47 52.82 13.80
N ASN A 583 19.48 51.59 14.32
CA ASN A 583 20.43 50.57 13.87
C ASN A 583 20.16 50.18 12.41
N ALA A 584 21.22 50.05 11.62
CA ALA A 584 21.13 49.72 10.20
C ALA A 584 21.29 48.21 9.97
N ALA A 585 20.53 47.66 9.02
CA ALA A 585 20.62 46.24 8.64
C ALA A 585 22.03 45.86 8.16
N VAL A 586 22.49 44.67 8.58
CA VAL A 586 23.81 44.13 8.22
C VAL A 586 23.91 43.94 6.71
N LYS A 587 25.03 44.38 6.14
CA LYS A 587 25.28 44.37 4.68
C LYS A 587 26.15 43.16 4.33
N ASP A 588 25.49 42.06 3.97
CA ASP A 588 26.08 40.74 3.75
C ASP A 588 26.84 40.59 2.41
N ARG A 589 26.63 41.46 1.42
CA ARG A 589 27.33 41.40 0.13
C ARG A 589 27.93 42.73 -0.31
N LYS A 590 28.92 42.67 -1.21
CA LYS A 590 29.51 43.83 -1.89
C LYS A 590 29.27 43.73 -3.39
N CYS A 591 29.12 44.87 -4.06
CA CYS A 591 29.09 44.89 -5.53
C CYS A 591 30.48 44.53 -6.09
N GLN A 592 30.55 43.59 -7.05
CA GLN A 592 31.84 43.18 -7.64
C GLN A 592 32.54 44.29 -8.46
N TYR A 593 31.79 45.32 -8.90
CA TYR A 593 32.30 46.42 -9.73
C TYR A 593 32.69 47.66 -8.90
N CYS A 594 31.80 48.14 -8.04
CA CYS A 594 32.03 49.37 -7.25
C CYS A 594 32.32 49.13 -5.76
N HIS A 595 32.39 47.87 -5.33
CA HIS A 595 32.73 47.40 -3.97
C HIS A 595 31.87 47.94 -2.80
N GLN A 596 30.84 48.74 -3.09
CA GLN A 596 29.87 49.21 -2.11
C GLN A 596 29.13 48.02 -1.47
N ALA A 597 28.98 48.09 -0.14
CA ALA A 597 28.29 47.08 0.65
C ALA A 597 26.77 47.29 0.65
N PHE A 598 26.04 46.20 0.41
CA PHE A 598 24.59 46.09 0.27
C PHE A 598 24.07 44.88 1.04
N THR A 599 22.76 44.84 1.28
CA THR A 599 22.10 43.56 1.58
C THR A 599 21.96 42.74 0.29
N SER A 600 21.89 41.41 0.37
CA SER A 600 21.58 40.55 -0.79
C SER A 600 20.35 41.04 -1.58
N SER A 601 19.31 41.49 -0.87
CA SER A 601 18.06 42.02 -1.44
C SER A 601 18.17 43.43 -2.08
N SER A 602 19.21 44.20 -1.77
CA SER A 602 19.45 45.53 -2.34
C SER A 602 20.52 45.55 -3.43
N LEU A 603 21.50 44.63 -3.40
CA LEU A 603 22.51 44.47 -4.45
C LEU A 603 21.86 44.22 -5.83
N GLY A 604 20.83 43.38 -5.89
CA GLY A 604 20.06 43.15 -7.13
C GLY A 604 19.41 44.41 -7.70
N ARG A 605 18.94 45.32 -6.82
CA ARG A 605 18.34 46.61 -7.21
C ARG A 605 19.39 47.63 -7.64
N HIS A 606 20.58 47.60 -7.05
CA HIS A 606 21.73 48.41 -7.47
C HIS A 606 22.13 48.09 -8.92
N LEU A 607 22.32 46.81 -9.23
CA LEU A 607 22.68 46.36 -10.59
C LEU A 607 21.58 46.64 -11.63
N ASP A 608 20.30 46.49 -11.28
CA ASP A 608 19.18 46.86 -12.17
C ASP A 608 19.17 48.35 -12.59
N GLN A 609 19.78 49.28 -11.81
CA GLN A 609 19.85 50.69 -12.22
C GLN A 609 20.74 50.90 -13.46
N PHE A 610 21.81 50.11 -13.61
CA PHE A 610 22.74 50.23 -14.75
C PHE A 610 22.23 49.53 -16.01
N LEU A 611 21.29 48.58 -15.87
CA LEU A 611 20.60 47.97 -17.00
C LEU A 611 19.48 48.85 -17.58
N PHE A 612 18.81 49.67 -16.76
CA PHE A 612 17.56 50.34 -17.15
C PHE A 612 17.47 51.86 -16.91
N LYS A 613 18.39 52.50 -16.17
CA LYS A 613 18.21 53.90 -15.71
C LYS A 613 19.44 54.81 -15.74
N LYS A 614 20.66 54.29 -15.79
CA LYS A 614 21.90 55.09 -15.87
C LYS A 614 22.62 54.86 -17.19
N LYS A 615 23.35 55.88 -17.67
CA LYS A 615 24.42 55.71 -18.67
C LYS A 615 25.56 54.89 -18.04
N PRO A 616 26.35 54.12 -18.82
CA PRO A 616 27.52 53.43 -18.31
C PRO A 616 28.47 54.43 -17.63
N ASP A 617 28.96 54.08 -16.44
CA ASP A 617 29.80 54.95 -15.59
C ASP A 617 31.30 54.64 -15.69
N GLY A 618 31.68 53.73 -16.59
CA GLY A 618 33.06 53.26 -16.77
C GLY A 618 33.56 52.28 -15.70
N VAL A 619 32.72 51.95 -14.70
CA VAL A 619 33.06 51.04 -13.59
C VAL A 619 32.22 49.76 -13.65
N HIS A 620 30.93 49.87 -13.98
CA HIS A 620 30.04 48.73 -14.13
C HIS A 620 30.01 48.25 -15.59
N ASP A 621 30.49 47.03 -15.88
CA ASP A 621 30.37 46.43 -17.21
C ASP A 621 28.91 46.06 -17.50
N VAL A 622 28.26 46.87 -18.34
CA VAL A 622 26.83 46.71 -18.67
C VAL A 622 26.58 45.47 -19.55
N GLU A 623 27.56 45.00 -20.31
CA GLU A 623 27.42 43.81 -21.15
C GLU A 623 27.59 42.53 -20.33
N GLU A 624 28.55 42.49 -19.41
CA GLU A 624 28.71 41.35 -18.49
C GLU A 624 27.56 41.28 -17.46
N ILE A 625 27.12 42.41 -16.89
CA ILE A 625 25.91 42.43 -16.04
C ILE A 625 24.69 41.93 -16.82
N ARG A 626 24.58 42.26 -18.11
CA ARG A 626 23.51 41.77 -19.00
C ARG A 626 23.67 40.27 -19.31
N ARG A 627 24.88 39.78 -19.52
CA ARG A 627 25.22 38.35 -19.73
C ARG A 627 24.81 37.53 -18.51
N ILE A 628 25.26 37.93 -17.30
CA ILE A 628 24.92 37.28 -16.03
C ILE A 628 23.41 37.29 -15.79
N ARG A 629 22.70 38.40 -16.10
CA ARG A 629 21.24 38.46 -15.98
C ARG A 629 20.49 37.67 -17.07
N SER A 630 21.08 37.39 -18.22
CA SER A 630 20.41 36.69 -19.33
C SER A 630 20.11 35.21 -19.01
N GLY A 631 20.88 34.59 -18.10
CA GLY A 631 20.60 33.25 -17.56
C GLY A 631 19.47 33.20 -16.53
N ILE A 632 18.88 34.34 -16.14
CA ILE A 632 17.83 34.42 -15.10
C ILE A 632 16.52 34.89 -15.75
N THR A 633 15.65 33.92 -16.07
CA THR A 633 14.37 34.17 -16.75
C THR A 633 13.40 35.00 -15.89
N ARG A 634 13.15 36.25 -16.30
CA ARG A 634 12.28 37.18 -15.58
C ARG A 634 10.81 37.01 -16.00
N ARG A 635 9.89 36.87 -15.03
CA ARG A 635 8.45 37.00 -15.27
C ARG A 635 8.14 38.39 -15.85
N GLN A 636 7.20 38.48 -16.80
CA GLN A 636 6.78 39.75 -17.37
C GLN A 636 6.07 40.64 -16.33
N ALA A 637 6.22 41.95 -16.46
CA ALA A 637 5.53 42.96 -15.64
C ALA A 637 4.69 43.88 -16.53
N ARG A 638 3.48 44.23 -16.05
CA ARG A 638 2.52 45.08 -16.78
C ARG A 638 3.03 46.53 -16.82
N THR A 639 3.02 47.15 -17.99
CA THR A 639 3.35 48.57 -18.17
C THR A 639 2.17 49.45 -17.76
N SER A 640 2.38 50.35 -16.79
CA SER A 640 1.45 51.44 -16.46
C SER A 640 2.09 52.80 -16.75
N SER A 641 1.55 53.52 -17.73
CA SER A 641 1.99 54.87 -18.09
C SER A 641 1.12 55.91 -17.37
N GLY A 642 1.64 56.50 -16.29
CA GLY A 642 0.96 57.57 -15.56
C GLY A 642 1.21 58.97 -16.14
N LYS A 643 0.30 59.90 -15.84
CA LYS A 643 0.53 61.36 -15.89
C LYS A 643 -0.12 62.03 -14.67
N ARG A 644 0.43 63.17 -14.30
CA ARG A 644 -0.04 64.10 -13.24
C ARG A 644 -1.12 65.04 -13.85
N ASP A 645 -1.77 66.00 -13.18
CA ASP A 645 -1.44 66.80 -11.98
C ASP A 645 -2.69 67.15 -11.10
N THR A 646 -2.46 67.95 -10.04
CA THR A 646 -3.35 68.39 -8.94
C THR A 646 -3.77 69.88 -9.08
N PRO A 647 -4.63 70.49 -8.22
CA PRO A 647 -5.81 70.04 -7.44
C PRO A 647 -7.03 71.02 -7.57
N GLU A 648 -7.98 70.98 -6.60
CA GLU A 648 -9.20 71.83 -6.44
C GLU A 648 -10.37 71.56 -7.43
N ARG A 649 -11.67 71.88 -7.18
CA ARG A 649 -12.31 72.75 -6.16
C ARG A 649 -13.79 72.36 -5.83
N ILE A 650 -14.07 72.06 -4.54
CA ILE A 650 -15.28 72.23 -3.68
C ILE A 650 -16.77 72.00 -4.16
N ILE A 651 -17.58 71.48 -3.20
CA ILE A 651 -19.06 71.68 -2.94
C ILE A 651 -20.14 70.94 -3.77
N GLY A 652 -21.16 70.40 -3.06
CA GLY A 652 -22.52 70.05 -3.54
C GLY A 652 -22.91 68.57 -3.40
N LYS A 653 -23.28 68.02 -2.22
CA LYS A 653 -24.57 68.16 -1.49
C LYS A 653 -25.84 68.05 -2.36
N GLY A 654 -26.65 67.00 -2.13
CA GLY A 654 -28.02 66.84 -2.62
C GLY A 654 -28.59 65.46 -2.22
N GLN A 655 -29.79 65.41 -1.64
CA GLN A 655 -30.41 64.19 -1.09
C GLN A 655 -31.94 64.23 -1.26
N LEU A 656 -32.55 63.06 -1.50
CA LEU A 656 -33.99 62.73 -1.40
C LEU A 656 -34.99 63.20 -2.49
N ASP A 657 -35.89 62.26 -2.78
CA ASP A 657 -37.25 62.34 -3.37
C ASP A 657 -38.21 63.25 -2.55
N PRO A 658 -39.52 63.47 -2.87
CA PRO A 658 -40.42 62.67 -3.74
C PRO A 658 -41.55 63.39 -4.53
N TYR A 659 -42.33 62.64 -5.33
CA TYR A 659 -43.80 62.43 -5.21
C TYR A 659 -44.38 61.63 -6.43
N ALA A 660 -45.62 61.14 -6.34
CA ALA A 660 -46.19 60.14 -7.25
C ALA A 660 -47.69 60.34 -7.60
N SER A 661 -48.15 59.68 -8.68
CA SER A 661 -49.57 59.39 -8.95
C SER A 661 -49.73 58.15 -9.87
N ASP A 662 -50.73 57.30 -9.55
CA ASP A 662 -51.16 56.10 -10.30
C ASP A 662 -52.69 56.20 -10.50
N PRO A 663 -53.33 55.50 -11.48
CA PRO A 663 -54.04 54.29 -11.08
C PRO A 663 -54.16 53.16 -12.14
N GLY A 664 -53.66 51.97 -11.79
CA GLY A 664 -54.40 50.70 -12.02
C GLY A 664 -53.85 49.69 -13.05
N ALA A 665 -53.87 48.37 -12.79
CA ALA A 665 -54.32 47.68 -11.58
C ALA A 665 -53.73 46.26 -11.38
N LYS A 666 -53.29 46.00 -10.14
CA LYS A 666 -53.19 44.69 -9.42
C LYS A 666 -52.39 43.52 -10.04
N PRO A 667 -51.24 43.20 -9.43
CA PRO A 667 -50.85 41.83 -9.07
C PRO A 667 -51.12 41.53 -7.57
N ARG A 668 -50.79 40.31 -7.12
CA ARG A 668 -50.77 39.90 -5.70
C ARG A 668 -49.61 38.92 -5.48
N ASP A 669 -48.84 39.08 -4.40
CA ASP A 669 -47.61 38.32 -4.16
C ASP A 669 -47.80 36.86 -3.72
N GLY A 670 -46.76 36.06 -3.96
CA GLY A 670 -46.59 34.69 -3.45
C GLY A 670 -45.15 34.21 -3.64
N VAL A 671 -44.34 34.24 -2.57
CA VAL A 671 -42.89 33.96 -2.61
C VAL A 671 -42.59 32.47 -2.81
N ARG A 672 -41.60 32.14 -3.67
CA ARG A 672 -40.86 30.88 -3.57
C ARG A 672 -39.41 30.98 -4.08
N MET A 673 -38.46 30.56 -3.24
CA MET A 673 -37.03 30.41 -3.58
C MET A 673 -36.78 29.13 -4.38
N MET A 674 -35.78 29.12 -5.28
CA MET A 674 -35.03 27.92 -5.68
C MET A 674 -33.58 28.26 -6.11
N PHE A 675 -32.72 27.24 -6.12
CA PHE A 675 -31.25 27.33 -6.18
C PHE A 675 -30.65 26.89 -7.54
N ASN A 676 -29.37 27.23 -7.74
CA ASN A 676 -28.37 26.57 -8.60
C ASN A 676 -28.69 26.31 -10.08
N THR A 677 -28.15 27.16 -10.95
CA THR A 677 -27.81 26.86 -12.35
C THR A 677 -26.30 27.01 -12.59
N PRO A 678 -25.50 25.92 -12.51
CA PRO A 678 -24.08 25.95 -12.88
C PRO A 678 -23.88 25.98 -14.40
N THR A 679 -22.88 26.72 -14.88
CA THR A 679 -22.51 26.79 -16.30
C THR A 679 -21.27 25.94 -16.62
N TRP A 680 -21.23 25.36 -17.84
CA TRP A 680 -20.41 24.20 -18.21
C TRP A 680 -18.95 24.50 -18.63
N HIS A 681 -18.29 25.49 -18.02
CA HIS A 681 -16.92 25.91 -18.41
C HIS A 681 -15.84 25.51 -17.38
N ALA A 682 -15.71 24.22 -17.05
CA ALA A 682 -14.79 23.75 -16.01
C ALA A 682 -14.13 22.35 -16.18
N THR A 683 -13.85 21.88 -17.40
CA THR A 683 -12.92 20.75 -17.65
C THR A 683 -12.31 20.84 -19.06
N GLY A 684 -11.11 21.39 -19.19
CA GLY A 684 -10.44 21.54 -20.49
C GLY A 684 -9.40 20.45 -20.77
N VAL A 685 -9.64 19.61 -21.79
CA VAL A 685 -8.61 18.84 -22.50
C VAL A 685 -8.96 18.77 -23.99
N ILE A 686 -8.49 19.74 -24.77
CA ILE A 686 -8.27 19.60 -26.22
C ILE A 686 -7.02 20.41 -26.55
N ASN A 687 -6.00 19.74 -27.11
CA ASN A 687 -4.90 20.37 -27.82
C ASN A 687 -4.68 19.63 -29.14
N ASP A 688 -4.17 20.39 -30.11
CA ASP A 688 -3.58 19.99 -31.41
C ASP A 688 -4.50 19.97 -32.64
N ILE A 689 -4.61 21.15 -33.27
CA ILE A 689 -4.74 21.30 -34.73
C ILE A 689 -3.75 22.42 -35.18
N PRO A 690 -2.80 22.14 -36.10
CA PRO A 690 -1.89 23.17 -36.63
C PRO A 690 -2.59 24.22 -37.50
N ASN A 691 -2.02 25.43 -37.56
CA ASN A 691 -2.54 26.53 -38.38
C ASN A 691 -1.56 26.94 -39.50
N PRO A 692 -1.76 26.47 -40.74
CA PRO A 692 -1.11 27.00 -41.93
C PRO A 692 -1.98 28.10 -42.57
N SER A 693 -1.41 29.29 -42.78
CA SER A 693 -2.07 30.38 -43.51
C SER A 693 -1.67 30.38 -45.00
N GLN A 694 -2.48 31.06 -45.83
CA GLN A 694 -2.32 31.26 -47.29
C GLN A 694 -2.64 30.01 -48.15
N SER A 695 -3.29 30.08 -49.33
CA SER A 695 -4.07 31.12 -50.03
C SER A 695 -4.59 30.56 -51.39
N HIS A 696 -5.65 31.14 -51.97
CA HIS A 696 -6.08 30.96 -53.39
C HIS A 696 -6.67 29.56 -53.79
N ASP A 697 -7.61 29.41 -54.74
CA ASP A 697 -8.28 30.40 -55.62
C ASP A 697 -9.68 30.02 -56.16
N VAL A 698 -10.48 31.04 -56.53
CA VAL A 698 -11.44 31.16 -57.67
C VAL A 698 -12.53 30.05 -57.90
N SER A 699 -13.84 30.35 -57.91
CA SER A 699 -14.52 31.20 -58.94
C SER A 699 -15.94 31.71 -58.56
N SER A 700 -16.46 32.65 -59.36
CA SER A 700 -17.80 33.28 -59.31
C SER A 700 -18.58 32.99 -60.62
N THR A 701 -19.86 33.32 -60.91
CA THR A 701 -20.69 34.54 -60.69
C THR A 701 -22.22 34.34 -60.82
N SER A 702 -22.97 35.28 -60.23
CA SER A 702 -24.29 35.92 -60.56
C SER A 702 -24.95 35.73 -61.97
N ARG A 703 -26.24 36.04 -62.26
CA ARG A 703 -27.13 37.15 -61.77
C ARG A 703 -28.63 37.03 -62.24
N PHE A 704 -29.54 37.90 -61.71
CA PHE A 704 -30.98 38.17 -62.06
C PHE A 704 -32.02 37.06 -61.67
N SER A 705 -33.22 37.29 -61.08
CA SER A 705 -34.34 38.29 -61.17
C SER A 705 -35.42 37.88 -62.20
N THR A 706 -36.74 37.83 -61.94
CA THR A 706 -37.62 38.76 -61.18
C THR A 706 -38.95 38.12 -60.64
N SER A 707 -39.37 38.52 -59.43
CA SER A 707 -40.73 38.53 -58.82
C SER A 707 -41.84 37.50 -59.19
N GLN A 708 -42.20 36.64 -58.22
CA GLN A 708 -43.55 36.63 -57.63
C GLN A 708 -43.55 36.10 -56.17
N THR A 709 -44.63 36.34 -55.42
CA THR A 709 -44.67 36.33 -53.95
C THR A 709 -44.71 34.96 -53.24
N ARG A 710 -43.79 34.71 -52.29
CA ARG A 710 -44.06 34.23 -50.90
C ARG A 710 -42.80 34.37 -50.02
N ALA A 711 -42.97 34.37 -48.69
CA ALA A 711 -41.92 34.64 -47.70
C ALA A 711 -40.70 33.67 -47.75
N PRO A 712 -39.48 34.14 -47.38
CA PRO A 712 -38.25 33.36 -47.46
C PRO A 712 -38.18 32.24 -46.41
N LYS A 713 -37.54 31.13 -46.78
CA LYS A 713 -37.26 29.99 -45.88
C LYS A 713 -35.97 30.21 -45.08
N PRO A 714 -35.86 29.67 -43.85
CA PRO A 714 -34.58 29.51 -43.17
C PRO A 714 -33.70 28.44 -43.84
N LEU A 715 -32.44 28.39 -43.41
CA LEU A 715 -31.44 27.38 -43.79
C LEU A 715 -31.89 25.95 -43.44
N PRO A 716 -31.35 24.91 -44.13
CA PRO A 716 -31.85 23.54 -44.01
C PRO A 716 -31.71 22.98 -42.60
N ASP A 717 -32.82 22.47 -42.08
CA ASP A 717 -32.95 21.91 -40.74
C ASP A 717 -32.25 20.55 -40.63
N TYR A 718 -31.16 20.50 -39.84
CA TYR A 718 -30.42 19.26 -39.58
C TYR A 718 -31.22 18.21 -38.78
N ALA A 719 -32.39 18.57 -38.21
CA ALA A 719 -33.31 17.61 -37.59
C ALA A 719 -34.11 16.76 -38.61
N SER A 720 -33.83 16.88 -39.91
CA SER A 720 -34.61 16.23 -40.98
C SER A 720 -33.87 15.17 -41.80
N ARG A 721 -32.78 14.57 -41.29
CA ARG A 721 -32.34 13.25 -41.76
C ARG A 721 -33.31 12.19 -41.18
N GLY A 722 -34.37 11.91 -41.93
CA GLY A 722 -35.44 11.00 -41.50
C GLY A 722 -34.96 9.58 -41.19
N ALA A 723 -35.68 8.90 -40.30
CA ALA A 723 -35.37 7.54 -39.89
C ALA A 723 -35.29 6.58 -41.09
N SER A 724 -34.14 5.92 -41.25
CA SER A 724 -33.94 4.87 -42.24
C SER A 724 -32.99 3.82 -41.68
N ALA A 725 -33.44 2.56 -41.70
CA ALA A 725 -32.76 1.33 -41.32
C ALA A 725 -32.19 1.25 -39.89
N ASN A 726 -32.62 0.22 -39.16
CA ASN A 726 -32.04 -0.27 -37.91
C ASN A 726 -30.50 -0.25 -38.00
N ASN A 727 -29.79 0.33 -37.02
CA ASN A 727 -28.33 0.22 -36.96
C ASN A 727 -27.96 -1.25 -36.75
N PRO A 728 -27.45 -1.97 -37.78
CA PRO A 728 -27.34 -3.42 -37.73
C PRO A 728 -26.20 -3.84 -36.82
N ASP A 729 -25.17 -2.99 -36.70
CA ASP A 729 -23.99 -3.23 -35.89
C ASP A 729 -24.30 -3.04 -34.40
N THR A 730 -25.15 -2.07 -34.03
CA THR A 730 -25.68 -1.98 -32.66
C THR A 730 -26.49 -3.23 -32.28
N MET A 731 -27.41 -3.68 -33.15
CA MET A 731 -28.17 -4.91 -32.89
C MET A 731 -27.26 -6.16 -32.81
N ARG A 732 -26.20 -6.21 -33.63
CA ARG A 732 -25.26 -7.33 -33.69
C ARG A 732 -24.33 -7.36 -32.47
N ALA A 733 -23.83 -6.20 -32.02
CA ALA A 733 -23.05 -6.08 -30.79
C ALA A 733 -23.89 -6.47 -29.57
N LEU A 734 -25.14 -6.00 -29.50
CA LEU A 734 -26.09 -6.38 -28.46
C LEU A 734 -26.41 -7.88 -28.46
N GLU A 735 -26.62 -8.49 -29.63
CA GLU A 735 -26.79 -9.95 -29.74
C GLU A 735 -25.55 -10.73 -29.29
N LEU A 736 -24.36 -10.28 -29.68
CA LEU A 736 -23.10 -10.93 -29.30
C LEU A 736 -22.88 -10.87 -27.78
N ALA A 737 -23.12 -9.71 -27.15
CA ALA A 737 -23.03 -9.56 -25.69
C ALA A 737 -24.03 -10.46 -24.95
N LEU A 738 -25.27 -10.60 -25.44
CA LEU A 738 -26.24 -11.52 -24.84
C LEU A 738 -25.83 -12.99 -25.01
N ARG A 739 -25.29 -13.38 -26.17
CA ARG A 739 -24.73 -14.72 -26.39
C ARG A 739 -23.54 -15.00 -25.46
N GLU A 740 -22.65 -14.02 -25.29
CA GLU A 740 -21.47 -14.11 -24.41
C GLU A 740 -21.86 -14.25 -22.92
N VAL A 741 -22.85 -13.50 -22.42
CA VAL A 741 -23.40 -13.69 -21.07
C VAL A 741 -23.99 -15.10 -20.92
N LEU A 742 -24.70 -15.60 -21.94
CA LEU A 742 -25.35 -16.91 -21.90
C LEU A 742 -24.35 -18.08 -21.99
N ASP A 743 -23.28 -17.98 -22.77
CA ASP A 743 -22.20 -18.97 -22.78
C ASP A 743 -21.35 -18.90 -21.50
N ASN A 744 -21.18 -17.72 -20.88
CA ASN A 744 -20.55 -17.60 -19.55
C ASN A 744 -21.37 -18.28 -18.45
N ILE A 745 -22.71 -18.11 -18.45
CA ILE A 745 -23.62 -18.83 -17.53
C ILE A 745 -23.48 -20.33 -17.72
N LYS A 746 -23.56 -20.81 -18.97
CA LYS A 746 -23.40 -22.23 -19.34
C LYS A 746 -22.02 -22.80 -18.94
N ALA A 747 -20.95 -22.02 -19.08
CA ALA A 747 -19.63 -22.39 -18.61
C ALA A 747 -19.57 -22.49 -17.07
N ALA A 748 -20.17 -21.55 -16.34
CA ALA A 748 -20.28 -21.61 -14.89
C ALA A 748 -21.08 -22.85 -14.43
N THR A 749 -22.27 -23.09 -14.99
CA THR A 749 -23.08 -24.29 -14.68
C THR A 749 -22.33 -25.59 -14.99
N SER A 750 -21.54 -25.63 -16.06
CA SER A 750 -20.73 -26.81 -16.40
C SER A 750 -19.66 -27.15 -15.35
N ARG A 751 -19.15 -26.13 -14.65
CA ARG A 751 -18.13 -26.26 -13.58
C ARG A 751 -18.72 -26.65 -12.23
N MET A 752 -20.04 -26.55 -12.04
CA MET A 752 -20.73 -26.89 -10.79
C MET A 752 -21.19 -28.36 -10.69
N ARG A 753 -20.79 -29.23 -11.62
CA ARG A 753 -21.14 -30.66 -11.57
C ARG A 753 -20.36 -31.39 -10.45
N PRO A 754 -21.03 -32.12 -9.54
CA PRO A 754 -20.35 -32.97 -8.57
C PRO A 754 -19.57 -34.10 -9.27
N ARG A 755 -18.40 -34.47 -8.73
CA ARG A 755 -17.65 -35.64 -9.21
C ARG A 755 -18.34 -36.89 -8.70
N LEU A 756 -18.98 -37.65 -9.60
CA LEU A 756 -19.68 -38.92 -9.33
C LEU A 756 -18.76 -40.09 -8.94
N SER A 757 -17.48 -39.84 -8.63
CA SER A 757 -16.48 -40.83 -8.22
C SER A 757 -15.42 -40.15 -7.33
N PRO A 758 -14.92 -40.82 -6.27
CA PRO A 758 -13.75 -40.37 -5.49
C PRO A 758 -12.44 -40.35 -6.29
N PHE A 759 -12.40 -40.99 -7.46
CA PHE A 759 -11.18 -41.25 -8.23
C PHE A 759 -11.26 -40.64 -9.63
N ASP A 760 -10.13 -40.08 -10.08
CA ASP A 760 -9.90 -39.54 -11.43
C ASP A 760 -9.53 -40.62 -12.46
N PHE A 761 -9.55 -41.89 -12.04
CA PHE A 761 -9.33 -43.08 -12.85
C PHE A 761 -10.33 -44.18 -12.45
N ASP A 762 -10.63 -45.10 -13.36
CA ASP A 762 -11.33 -46.33 -13.01
C ASP A 762 -10.39 -47.27 -12.25
N ILE A 763 -10.77 -47.64 -11.03
CA ILE A 763 -10.03 -48.60 -10.20
C ILE A 763 -10.04 -50.01 -10.79
N GLN A 764 -11.14 -50.47 -11.38
CA GLN A 764 -11.34 -51.88 -11.74
C GLN A 764 -10.44 -52.33 -12.91
N SER A 765 -10.00 -51.40 -13.75
CA SER A 765 -8.98 -51.62 -14.79
C SER A 765 -7.53 -51.52 -14.28
N GLN A 766 -7.27 -51.10 -13.04
CA GLN A 766 -5.90 -50.97 -12.53
C GLN A 766 -5.35 -52.31 -12.03
N THR A 767 -4.11 -52.61 -12.41
CA THR A 767 -3.31 -53.66 -11.77
C THR A 767 -2.79 -53.20 -10.40
N PHE A 768 -2.44 -54.12 -9.50
CA PHE A 768 -1.89 -53.77 -8.19
C PHE A 768 -0.67 -52.82 -8.24
N PRO A 769 0.30 -52.98 -9.16
CA PRO A 769 1.38 -52.00 -9.31
C PRO A 769 0.89 -50.64 -9.85
N SER A 770 -0.12 -50.62 -10.73
CA SER A 770 -0.72 -49.37 -11.22
C SER A 770 -1.42 -48.60 -10.08
N LEU A 771 -2.14 -49.31 -9.20
CA LEU A 771 -2.71 -48.74 -7.96
C LEU A 771 -1.62 -48.12 -7.08
N CYS A 772 -0.45 -48.78 -6.94
CA CYS A 772 0.67 -48.23 -6.18
C CYS A 772 1.18 -46.89 -6.72
N LEU A 773 1.20 -46.69 -8.04
CA LEU A 773 1.65 -45.44 -8.67
C LEU A 773 0.57 -44.34 -8.72
N GLN A 774 -0.71 -44.67 -8.57
CA GLN A 774 -1.84 -43.72 -8.66
C GLN A 774 -2.43 -43.31 -7.29
N LEU A 775 -2.06 -44.01 -6.22
CA LEU A 775 -2.55 -43.77 -4.86
C LEU A 775 -1.46 -43.31 -3.88
N LEU A 776 -0.19 -43.65 -4.11
CA LEU A 776 0.91 -43.25 -3.22
C LEU A 776 1.68 -42.06 -3.79
N PRO A 777 2.10 -41.08 -2.95
CA PRO A 777 3.01 -40.02 -3.37
C PRO A 777 4.35 -40.57 -3.89
N PRO A 778 5.05 -39.80 -4.74
CA PRO A 778 6.41 -40.13 -5.15
C PRO A 778 7.36 -40.12 -3.95
N PRO A 779 8.41 -40.97 -3.95
CA PRO A 779 9.44 -40.92 -2.92
C PRO A 779 10.16 -39.56 -2.95
N PRO A 780 10.58 -39.05 -1.77
CA PRO A 780 11.23 -37.74 -1.65
C PRO A 780 12.53 -37.66 -2.46
N SER A 781 12.83 -36.47 -2.99
CA SER A 781 14.02 -36.25 -3.81
C SER A 781 15.32 -36.35 -3.00
N LEU A 782 16.45 -36.52 -3.69
CA LEU A 782 17.81 -36.52 -3.10
C LEU A 782 18.17 -35.21 -2.36
N PHE A 783 17.39 -34.14 -2.51
CA PHE A 783 17.57 -32.86 -1.82
C PHE A 783 16.62 -32.67 -0.63
N ALA A 784 15.77 -33.66 -0.32
CA ALA A 784 14.93 -33.66 0.87
C ALA A 784 15.72 -34.12 2.11
N THR A 785 15.32 -33.66 3.29
CA THR A 785 15.92 -34.04 4.59
C THR A 785 15.83 -35.53 4.92
N SER A 786 14.89 -36.25 4.30
CA SER A 786 14.86 -37.71 4.23
C SER A 786 14.80 -38.12 2.75
N PRO A 787 15.93 -38.49 2.10
CA PRO A 787 15.98 -38.83 0.68
C PRO A 787 15.62 -40.30 0.39
N PHE A 788 15.11 -41.03 1.38
CA PHE A 788 14.73 -42.44 1.26
C PHE A 788 13.21 -42.59 1.14
N PRO A 789 12.69 -43.60 0.39
CA PRO A 789 11.26 -43.88 0.33
C PRO A 789 10.67 -44.10 1.72
N SER A 790 9.58 -43.38 2.03
CA SER A 790 8.79 -43.66 3.23
C SER A 790 7.88 -44.88 3.00
N PRO A 791 7.40 -45.55 4.07
CA PRO A 791 6.34 -46.56 3.96
C PRO A 791 5.03 -46.04 3.36
N SER A 792 4.87 -44.71 3.20
CA SER A 792 3.71 -44.08 2.56
C SER A 792 3.93 -43.70 1.09
N SER A 793 5.14 -43.88 0.54
CA SER A 793 5.49 -43.55 -0.85
C SER A 793 5.51 -44.79 -1.74
N PHE A 794 5.40 -44.62 -3.08
CA PHE A 794 5.54 -45.78 -3.96
C PHE A 794 6.96 -46.39 -3.90
N PRO A 795 7.10 -47.73 -3.92
CA PRO A 795 8.40 -48.37 -3.74
C PRO A 795 9.30 -48.24 -4.97
N LEU A 796 10.61 -48.32 -4.77
CA LEU A 796 11.57 -48.41 -5.89
C LEU A 796 11.75 -49.86 -6.41
N GLN A 797 11.25 -50.86 -5.67
CA GLN A 797 11.27 -52.28 -6.02
C GLN A 797 9.82 -52.78 -6.23
N PRO A 798 9.60 -53.94 -6.90
CA PRO A 798 8.25 -54.44 -7.14
C PRO A 798 7.46 -54.61 -5.83
N PRO A 799 6.24 -54.06 -5.71
CA PRO A 799 5.53 -53.98 -4.43
C PRO A 799 5.18 -55.35 -3.86
N GLY A 800 5.43 -55.57 -2.56
CA GLY A 800 5.12 -56.79 -1.83
C GLY A 800 3.81 -56.71 -1.01
N VAL A 801 3.71 -57.57 0.00
CA VAL A 801 2.51 -57.75 0.85
C VAL A 801 2.24 -56.51 1.71
N GLU A 802 3.32 -55.91 2.20
CA GLU A 802 3.32 -54.71 3.04
C GLU A 802 2.59 -53.52 2.38
N HIS A 803 2.69 -53.38 1.06
CA HIS A 803 2.02 -52.32 0.30
C HIS A 803 0.48 -52.49 0.23
N VAL A 804 -0.06 -53.69 0.48
CA VAL A 804 -1.53 -53.91 0.42
C VAL A 804 -2.25 -53.09 1.48
N GLU A 805 -1.72 -53.03 2.70
CA GLU A 805 -2.34 -52.27 3.79
C GLU A 805 -2.19 -50.75 3.58
N ILE A 806 -1.05 -50.31 3.06
CA ILE A 806 -0.79 -48.91 2.73
C ILE A 806 -1.78 -48.43 1.65
N ILE A 807 -2.04 -49.26 0.62
CA ILE A 807 -3.03 -48.96 -0.43
C ILE A 807 -4.46 -49.02 0.11
N ARG A 808 -4.80 -49.97 0.99
CA ARG A 808 -6.10 -50.03 1.68
C ARG A 808 -6.39 -48.73 2.45
N GLN A 809 -5.40 -48.17 3.13
CA GLN A 809 -5.51 -46.90 3.84
C GLN A 809 -5.61 -45.69 2.89
N ALA A 810 -4.81 -45.66 1.82
CA ALA A 810 -4.86 -44.60 0.80
C ALA A 810 -6.19 -44.55 0.03
N LEU A 811 -6.81 -45.71 -0.24
CA LEU A 811 -8.15 -45.80 -0.82
C LEU A 811 -9.21 -45.19 0.10
N ARG A 812 -9.22 -45.59 1.38
CA ARG A 812 -10.14 -45.05 2.39
C ARG A 812 -10.01 -43.53 2.50
N ALA A 813 -8.80 -43.03 2.72
CA ALA A 813 -8.55 -41.59 2.83
C ALA A 813 -9.05 -40.77 1.64
N LYS A 814 -8.93 -41.28 0.39
CA LYS A 814 -9.52 -40.60 -0.79
C LYS A 814 -11.06 -40.65 -0.81
N ILE A 815 -11.67 -41.74 -0.36
CA ILE A 815 -13.14 -41.88 -0.28
C ILE A 815 -13.71 -40.99 0.83
N ASP A 816 -13.07 -40.99 2.00
CA ASP A 816 -13.42 -40.16 3.16
C ASP A 816 -13.32 -38.66 2.81
N GLN A 817 -12.23 -38.26 2.13
CA GLN A 817 -12.05 -36.90 1.64
C GLN A 817 -13.14 -36.52 0.63
N TRP A 818 -13.40 -37.36 -0.38
CA TRP A 818 -14.46 -37.12 -1.35
C TRP A 818 -15.85 -37.00 -0.68
N GLN A 819 -16.16 -37.87 0.28
CA GLN A 819 -17.41 -37.83 1.03
C GLN A 819 -17.54 -36.52 1.83
N SER A 820 -16.47 -36.09 2.50
CA SER A 820 -16.40 -34.80 3.19
C SER A 820 -16.61 -33.62 2.23
N ASP A 821 -15.94 -33.63 1.08
CA ASP A 821 -16.07 -32.59 0.06
C ASP A 821 -17.51 -32.51 -0.46
N GLN A 822 -18.14 -33.64 -0.82
CA GLN A 822 -19.52 -33.66 -1.30
C GLN A 822 -20.53 -33.15 -0.25
N LEU A 823 -20.40 -33.61 1.00
CA LEU A 823 -21.26 -33.15 2.11
C LEU A 823 -21.07 -31.65 2.38
N SER A 824 -19.85 -31.12 2.24
CA SER A 824 -19.60 -29.68 2.39
C SER A 824 -20.34 -28.86 1.33
N THR A 825 -20.29 -29.25 0.06
CA THR A 825 -21.01 -28.56 -1.03
C THR A 825 -22.53 -28.59 -0.86
N ASP A 826 -23.09 -29.71 -0.41
CA ASP A 826 -24.54 -29.82 -0.20
C ASP A 826 -25.03 -28.93 0.96
N SER A 827 -24.23 -28.83 2.03
CA SER A 827 -24.50 -27.94 3.17
C SER A 827 -24.50 -26.45 2.79
N MET A 828 -23.61 -26.02 1.88
CA MET A 828 -23.64 -24.65 1.37
C MET A 828 -24.88 -24.39 0.52
N SER A 829 -25.33 -25.36 -0.29
CA SER A 829 -26.51 -25.19 -1.16
C SER A 829 -27.81 -24.97 -0.37
N ASN A 830 -28.00 -25.72 0.73
CA ASN A 830 -29.17 -25.61 1.61
C ASN A 830 -29.24 -24.26 2.36
N SER A 831 -28.12 -23.52 2.47
CA SER A 831 -28.07 -22.27 3.24
C SER A 831 -28.69 -21.05 2.54
N GLN A 832 -28.83 -21.07 1.20
CA GLN A 832 -29.26 -19.90 0.42
C GLN A 832 -30.63 -20.01 -0.26
N SER A 833 -31.24 -21.21 -0.30
CA SER A 833 -32.63 -21.33 -0.74
C SER A 833 -33.36 -22.50 -0.07
N GLY A 834 -34.46 -22.19 0.63
CA GLY A 834 -35.37 -23.18 1.21
C GLY A 834 -36.22 -23.91 0.15
N ARG A 835 -35.58 -24.67 -0.73
CA ARG A 835 -36.18 -25.59 -1.70
C ARG A 835 -35.37 -26.89 -1.72
N PRO A 836 -35.98 -28.07 -1.88
CA PRO A 836 -35.24 -29.31 -2.00
C PRO A 836 -34.42 -29.29 -3.30
N SER A 837 -33.09 -29.33 -3.15
CA SER A 837 -32.18 -29.58 -4.26
C SER A 837 -32.39 -31.01 -4.80
N ILE A 838 -32.10 -31.24 -6.09
CA ILE A 838 -31.85 -32.60 -6.61
C ILE A 838 -30.39 -32.96 -6.32
N GLY A 839 -29.98 -32.74 -5.06
CA GLY A 839 -28.72 -33.19 -4.50
C GLY A 839 -28.82 -34.66 -4.10
N LEU A 840 -27.66 -35.32 -4.01
CA LEU A 840 -27.60 -36.64 -3.40
C LEU A 840 -27.81 -36.45 -1.89
N ASP A 841 -28.94 -36.92 -1.37
CA ASP A 841 -29.21 -37.04 0.08
C ASP A 841 -27.96 -37.55 0.81
N ALA A 842 -27.65 -37.01 1.98
CA ALA A 842 -26.49 -37.43 2.77
C ALA A 842 -26.44 -38.97 2.99
N ASN A 843 -27.59 -39.63 3.10
CA ASN A 843 -27.67 -41.09 3.17
C ASN A 843 -27.35 -41.77 1.82
N MET A 844 -27.59 -41.12 0.68
CA MET A 844 -27.13 -41.58 -0.64
C MET A 844 -25.64 -41.34 -0.85
N ILE A 845 -25.07 -40.20 -0.41
CA ILE A 845 -23.62 -39.95 -0.45
C ILE A 845 -22.89 -41.01 0.39
N ALA A 846 -23.33 -41.25 1.63
CA ALA A 846 -22.75 -42.29 2.49
C ALA A 846 -22.87 -43.71 1.90
N ARG A 847 -24.01 -44.06 1.28
CA ARG A 847 -24.17 -45.34 0.56
C ARG A 847 -23.25 -45.44 -0.66
N SER A 848 -23.03 -44.35 -1.39
CA SER A 848 -22.11 -44.30 -2.52
C SER A 848 -20.65 -44.44 -2.07
N ALA A 849 -20.27 -43.80 -0.96
CA ALA A 849 -18.95 -43.95 -0.35
C ALA A 849 -18.68 -45.41 0.07
N GLN A 850 -19.61 -46.05 0.77
CA GLN A 850 -19.50 -47.47 1.13
C GLN A 850 -19.41 -48.37 -0.11
N GLN A 851 -20.24 -48.13 -1.13
CA GLN A 851 -20.18 -48.88 -2.39
C GLN A 851 -18.83 -48.72 -3.10
N HIS A 852 -18.22 -47.52 -3.07
CA HIS A 852 -16.88 -47.31 -3.60
C HIS A 852 -15.81 -48.01 -2.75
N GLU A 853 -15.94 -48.04 -1.42
CA GLU A 853 -15.02 -48.78 -0.54
C GLU A 853 -15.07 -50.28 -0.84
N ASP A 854 -16.26 -50.89 -0.78
CA ASP A 854 -16.48 -52.32 -0.99
C ASP A 854 -15.92 -52.79 -2.35
N ILE A 855 -16.16 -52.02 -3.41
CA ILE A 855 -15.65 -52.29 -4.75
C ILE A 855 -14.12 -52.16 -4.80
N SER A 856 -13.57 -51.10 -4.19
CA SER A 856 -12.12 -50.80 -4.27
C SER A 856 -11.29 -51.79 -3.46
N LEU A 857 -11.75 -52.18 -2.27
CA LEU A 857 -11.07 -53.17 -1.42
C LEU A 857 -11.14 -54.57 -2.03
N ARG A 858 -12.32 -54.98 -2.54
CA ARG A 858 -12.45 -56.25 -3.26
C ARG A 858 -11.57 -56.32 -4.50
N HIS A 859 -11.44 -55.21 -5.24
CA HIS A 859 -10.54 -55.14 -6.39
C HIS A 859 -9.07 -55.20 -5.98
N LEU A 860 -8.67 -54.45 -4.94
CA LEU A 860 -7.32 -54.48 -4.38
C LEU A 860 -6.87 -55.90 -4.02
N GLU A 861 -7.73 -56.68 -3.37
CA GLU A 861 -7.42 -58.05 -2.96
C GLU A 861 -7.31 -59.01 -4.15
N LEU A 862 -8.16 -58.88 -5.16
CA LEU A 862 -8.07 -59.68 -6.39
C LEU A 862 -6.83 -59.31 -7.22
N ALA A 863 -6.56 -58.01 -7.38
CA ALA A 863 -5.39 -57.51 -8.08
C ALA A 863 -4.08 -57.90 -7.38
N PHE A 864 -4.03 -57.85 -6.05
CA PHE A 864 -2.90 -58.33 -5.28
C PHE A 864 -2.74 -59.85 -5.36
N LYS A 865 -3.83 -60.63 -5.26
CA LYS A 865 -3.77 -62.09 -5.38
C LYS A 865 -3.25 -62.53 -6.75
N HIS A 866 -3.65 -61.85 -7.83
CA HIS A 866 -3.08 -62.06 -9.16
C HIS A 866 -1.59 -61.70 -9.18
N TRP A 867 -1.22 -60.51 -8.70
CA TRP A 867 0.18 -60.06 -8.63
C TRP A 867 1.10 -61.02 -7.86
N ALA A 868 0.68 -61.46 -6.68
CA ALA A 868 1.43 -62.38 -5.84
C ALA A 868 1.62 -63.78 -6.47
N SER A 869 0.72 -64.19 -7.38
CA SER A 869 0.84 -65.44 -8.13
C SER A 869 1.90 -65.41 -9.26
N LEU A 870 2.40 -64.22 -9.63
CA LEU A 870 3.40 -64.07 -10.68
C LEU A 870 4.83 -64.40 -10.18
N PRO A 871 5.67 -65.06 -11.01
CA PRO A 871 7.09 -65.27 -10.73
C PRO A 871 7.84 -63.96 -10.43
N SER A 872 8.95 -64.07 -9.68
CA SER A 872 9.70 -62.89 -9.20
C SER A 872 10.34 -62.07 -10.34
N ASP A 873 10.78 -62.73 -11.42
CA ASP A 873 11.27 -62.06 -12.62
C ASP A 873 10.13 -61.36 -13.38
N THR A 874 9.01 -62.05 -13.60
CA THR A 874 7.81 -61.48 -14.24
C THR A 874 7.27 -60.26 -13.49
N ARG A 875 7.34 -60.25 -12.15
CA ARG A 875 7.01 -59.06 -11.34
C ARG A 875 8.02 -57.92 -11.50
N ARG A 876 9.31 -58.22 -11.69
CA ARG A 876 10.33 -57.19 -11.98
C ARG A 876 10.03 -56.49 -13.32
N ASP A 877 9.80 -57.28 -14.36
CA ASP A 877 9.56 -56.78 -15.72
C ASP A 877 8.23 -56.00 -15.80
N ALA A 878 7.16 -56.56 -15.22
CA ALA A 878 5.86 -55.89 -15.17
C ALA A 878 5.88 -54.59 -14.35
N TRP A 879 6.69 -54.51 -13.29
CA TRP A 879 6.84 -53.28 -12.51
C TRP A 879 7.57 -52.20 -13.30
N GLN A 880 8.71 -52.54 -13.90
CA GLN A 880 9.49 -51.61 -14.72
C GLN A 880 8.70 -51.09 -15.92
N LEU A 881 7.87 -51.96 -16.54
CA LEU A 881 6.97 -51.58 -17.62
C LEU A 881 5.88 -50.60 -17.16
N GLU A 882 5.28 -50.79 -15.98
CA GLU A 882 4.22 -49.90 -15.49
C GLU A 882 4.76 -48.56 -14.96
N ILE A 883 5.95 -48.52 -14.36
CA ILE A 883 6.67 -47.25 -14.09
C ILE A 883 6.89 -46.49 -15.41
N THR A 884 7.36 -47.16 -16.46
CA THR A 884 7.61 -46.54 -17.77
C THR A 884 6.32 -45.98 -18.39
N ARG A 885 5.19 -46.70 -18.26
CA ARG A 885 3.87 -46.22 -18.69
C ARG A 885 3.39 -45.03 -17.86
N ALA A 886 3.54 -45.06 -16.53
CA ALA A 886 3.14 -43.96 -15.66
C ALA A 886 3.93 -42.68 -15.98
N PHE A 887 5.25 -42.79 -16.18
CA PHE A 887 6.10 -41.68 -16.60
C PHE A 887 5.67 -41.10 -17.96
N ALA A 888 5.35 -41.95 -18.94
CA ALA A 888 4.83 -41.50 -20.23
C ALA A 888 3.46 -40.79 -20.12
N ARG A 889 2.55 -41.31 -19.28
CA ARG A 889 1.23 -40.69 -19.01
C ARG A 889 1.39 -39.30 -18.40
N GLU A 890 2.25 -39.12 -17.40
CA GLU A 890 2.48 -37.80 -16.78
C GLU A 890 3.31 -36.85 -17.66
N MET A 891 4.18 -37.35 -18.54
CA MET A 891 4.82 -36.49 -19.56
C MET A 891 3.79 -35.86 -20.50
N GLU A 892 2.84 -36.65 -21.02
CA GLU A 892 1.82 -36.14 -21.95
C GLU A 892 0.78 -35.26 -21.21
N LYS A 893 0.43 -35.59 -19.96
CA LYS A 893 -0.41 -34.74 -19.10
C LYS A 893 0.26 -33.41 -18.78
N ARG A 894 1.56 -33.40 -18.45
CA ARG A 894 2.34 -32.16 -18.28
C ARG A 894 2.35 -31.32 -19.56
N LYS A 895 2.65 -31.92 -20.71
CA LYS A 895 2.61 -31.26 -22.01
C LYS A 895 1.22 -30.66 -22.32
N SER A 896 0.15 -31.38 -22.02
CA SER A 896 -1.23 -30.89 -22.16
C SER A 896 -1.52 -29.69 -21.25
N LEU A 897 -0.98 -29.68 -20.03
CA LEU A 897 -1.06 -28.54 -19.11
C LEU A 897 -0.21 -27.34 -19.57
N ASP A 898 1.00 -27.58 -20.08
CA ASP A 898 1.86 -26.54 -20.67
C ASP A 898 1.17 -25.92 -21.90
N ASP A 899 0.54 -26.73 -22.76
CA ASP A 899 -0.28 -26.28 -23.90
C ASP A 899 -1.55 -25.51 -23.44
N GLN A 900 -2.17 -25.90 -22.32
CA GLN A 900 -3.31 -25.16 -21.75
C GLN A 900 -2.87 -23.82 -21.17
N LEU A 901 -1.74 -23.78 -20.46
CA LEU A 901 -1.16 -22.55 -19.92
C LEU A 901 -0.82 -21.57 -21.05
N ALA A 902 -0.20 -22.06 -22.13
CA ALA A 902 0.10 -21.24 -23.31
C ALA A 902 -1.18 -20.66 -23.96
N ARG A 903 -2.25 -21.45 -24.09
CA ARG A 903 -3.56 -20.97 -24.59
C ARG A 903 -4.16 -19.90 -23.68
N VAL A 904 -4.19 -20.11 -22.36
CA VAL A 904 -4.74 -19.14 -21.40
C VAL A 904 -3.90 -17.86 -21.34
N GLN A 905 -2.57 -17.96 -21.48
CA GLN A 905 -1.69 -16.79 -21.59
C GLN A 905 -1.92 -16.01 -22.90
N GLN A 906 -2.13 -16.71 -24.02
CA GLN A 906 -2.49 -16.09 -25.29
C GLN A 906 -3.85 -15.37 -25.21
N GLU A 907 -4.85 -16.02 -24.61
CA GLU A 907 -6.18 -15.45 -24.38
C GLU A 907 -6.12 -14.22 -23.45
N ALA A 908 -5.40 -14.29 -22.34
CA ALA A 908 -5.20 -13.16 -21.43
C ALA A 908 -4.47 -11.99 -22.10
N ASN A 909 -3.48 -12.25 -22.97
CA ASN A 909 -2.80 -11.21 -23.74
C ASN A 909 -3.69 -10.62 -24.84
N GLN A 910 -4.54 -11.42 -25.48
CA GLN A 910 -5.53 -10.94 -26.45
C GLN A 910 -6.61 -10.08 -25.77
N LEU A 911 -7.08 -10.47 -24.58
CA LEU A 911 -8.01 -9.69 -23.76
C LEU A 911 -7.37 -8.38 -23.29
N ARG A 912 -6.10 -8.39 -22.84
CA ARG A 912 -5.34 -7.17 -22.52
C ARG A 912 -5.26 -6.22 -23.72
N ALA A 913 -4.89 -6.72 -24.90
CA ALA A 913 -4.84 -5.92 -26.12
C ALA A 913 -6.23 -5.41 -26.54
N GLN A 914 -7.31 -6.14 -26.27
CA GLN A 914 -8.68 -5.65 -26.47
C GLN A 914 -9.06 -4.55 -25.46
N VAL A 915 -8.70 -4.69 -24.18
CA VAL A 915 -8.92 -3.67 -23.14
C VAL A 915 -8.12 -2.39 -23.44
N GLU A 916 -6.85 -2.52 -23.83
CA GLU A 916 -6.01 -1.40 -24.28
C GLU A 916 -6.62 -0.70 -25.50
N ARG A 917 -7.09 -1.48 -26.50
CA ARG A 917 -7.78 -0.94 -27.67
C ARG A 917 -9.09 -0.24 -27.31
N LEU A 918 -9.90 -0.81 -26.41
CA LEU A 918 -11.13 -0.19 -25.92
C LEU A 918 -10.85 1.07 -25.10
N GLY A 919 -9.75 1.13 -24.35
CA GLY A 919 -9.26 2.34 -23.68
C GLY A 919 -8.79 3.42 -24.66
N SER A 920 -8.19 3.03 -25.79
CA SER A 920 -7.84 3.96 -26.88
C SER A 920 -9.06 4.47 -27.66
N CYS A 921 -10.13 3.67 -27.72
CA CYS A 921 -11.42 4.08 -28.25
C CYS A 921 -12.14 5.01 -27.26
N GLN A 922 -11.84 6.31 -27.33
CA GLN A 922 -12.70 7.31 -26.71
C GLN A 922 -14.15 7.06 -27.10
N TRP A 923 -15.05 6.98 -26.11
CA TRP A 923 -16.48 6.89 -26.33
C TRP A 923 -16.92 7.97 -27.32
N PRO A 924 -17.72 7.62 -28.36
CA PRO A 924 -18.36 8.62 -29.21
C PRO A 924 -18.97 9.73 -28.35
N ARG A 925 -18.67 11.00 -28.67
CA ARG A 925 -19.04 12.18 -27.84
C ARG A 925 -20.51 12.21 -27.45
N GLU A 926 -21.35 11.58 -28.27
CA GLU A 926 -22.77 11.32 -28.07
C GLU A 926 -23.06 10.66 -26.71
N PHE A 927 -22.30 9.63 -26.30
CA PHE A 927 -22.46 8.95 -25.00
C PHE A 927 -21.98 9.75 -23.78
N ALA A 928 -21.14 10.77 -24.00
CA ALA A 928 -20.73 11.70 -22.94
C ALA A 928 -21.76 12.83 -22.74
N LEU A 929 -22.66 13.04 -23.70
CA LEU A 929 -23.78 14.00 -23.62
C LEU A 929 -25.08 13.30 -23.17
N PHE A 930 -25.27 12.04 -23.57
CA PHE A 930 -26.38 11.20 -23.14
C PHE A 930 -25.82 9.83 -22.71
N PRO A 931 -25.68 9.55 -21.40
CA PRO A 931 -25.32 8.20 -20.96
C PRO A 931 -26.37 7.21 -21.47
N PRO A 932 -25.97 6.01 -21.96
CA PRO A 932 -26.92 5.07 -22.55
C PRO A 932 -27.89 4.56 -21.48
N ASP A 933 -29.19 4.82 -21.69
CA ASP A 933 -30.24 4.38 -20.78
C ASP A 933 -30.22 2.86 -20.58
N THR A 934 -30.15 2.43 -19.32
CA THR A 934 -30.23 1.02 -18.95
C THR A 934 -31.68 0.55 -19.09
N LEU A 935 -32.05 0.09 -20.30
CA LEU A 935 -33.37 -0.49 -20.54
C LEU A 935 -33.63 -1.63 -19.54
N PRO A 936 -34.68 -1.53 -18.69
CA PRO A 936 -34.97 -2.56 -17.69
C PRO A 936 -35.31 -3.87 -18.40
N LEU A 937 -34.78 -4.99 -17.90
CA LEU A 937 -34.96 -6.27 -18.55
C LEU A 937 -36.46 -6.60 -18.65
N PRO A 938 -37.02 -6.80 -19.87
CA PRO A 938 -38.47 -6.99 -20.02
C PRO A 938 -38.94 -8.20 -19.24
N ARG A 939 -40.05 -8.10 -18.49
CA ARG A 939 -40.51 -9.16 -17.58
C ARG A 939 -40.57 -10.53 -18.25
N ASP A 940 -41.00 -10.60 -19.51
CA ASP A 940 -41.06 -11.81 -20.32
C ASP A 940 -39.68 -12.47 -20.51
N VAL A 941 -38.64 -11.66 -20.77
CA VAL A 941 -37.25 -12.09 -20.97
C VAL A 941 -36.57 -12.40 -19.64
N ALA A 942 -36.83 -11.59 -18.61
CA ALA A 942 -36.38 -11.85 -17.25
C ALA A 942 -36.95 -13.18 -16.72
N ARG A 943 -38.21 -13.50 -17.04
CA ARG A 943 -38.87 -14.76 -16.67
C ARG A 943 -38.33 -15.98 -17.43
N ASP A 944 -37.99 -15.82 -18.69
CA ASP A 944 -37.34 -16.90 -19.47
C ASP A 944 -35.88 -17.14 -19.03
N LEU A 945 -35.26 -16.18 -18.33
CA LEU A 945 -33.93 -16.29 -17.73
C LEU A 945 -33.96 -16.70 -16.24
N ASP A 946 -35.04 -16.44 -15.52
CA ASP A 946 -35.24 -16.95 -14.14
C ASP A 946 -35.64 -18.42 -14.18
N THR A 947 -34.72 -19.27 -13.72
CA THR A 947 -34.88 -20.72 -13.58
C THR A 947 -36.06 -21.14 -12.69
N LYS A 948 -36.67 -20.22 -11.94
CA LYS A 948 -37.87 -20.46 -11.12
C LYS A 948 -39.19 -20.38 -11.91
N GLU A 949 -39.22 -19.68 -13.04
CA GLU A 949 -40.45 -19.48 -13.84
C GLU A 949 -40.31 -19.95 -15.30
N SER A 950 -39.10 -20.15 -15.81
CA SER A 950 -38.86 -20.77 -17.12
C SER A 950 -39.36 -22.22 -17.15
N LYS A 951 -40.27 -22.58 -18.08
CA LYS A 951 -40.77 -23.97 -18.27
C LYS A 951 -39.75 -24.94 -18.90
N ILE A 952 -38.48 -24.54 -18.99
CA ILE A 952 -37.37 -25.29 -19.56
C ILE A 952 -36.28 -25.35 -18.47
N SER A 953 -35.59 -26.49 -18.33
CA SER A 953 -34.39 -26.58 -17.47
C SER A 953 -33.13 -26.21 -18.26
N PRO A 954 -32.15 -25.48 -17.65
CA PRO A 954 -30.82 -25.26 -18.22
C PRO A 954 -30.11 -26.54 -18.70
N ASP A 955 -30.45 -27.69 -18.11
CA ASP A 955 -29.87 -29.00 -18.47
C ASP A 955 -30.42 -29.58 -19.78
N SER A 956 -31.48 -29.01 -20.35
CA SER A 956 -32.08 -29.54 -21.58
C SER A 956 -31.30 -29.12 -22.83
N SER A 957 -31.06 -30.05 -23.74
CA SER A 957 -30.53 -29.79 -25.09
C SER A 957 -31.51 -29.03 -26.01
N ARG A 958 -32.54 -28.40 -25.43
CA ARG A 958 -33.59 -27.61 -26.09
C ARG A 958 -33.78 -26.24 -25.41
N TRP A 959 -32.76 -25.72 -24.72
CA TRP A 959 -32.76 -24.31 -24.33
C TRP A 959 -32.74 -23.44 -25.60
N ASP A 960 -33.83 -22.73 -25.85
CA ASP A 960 -34.10 -22.06 -27.13
C ASP A 960 -33.46 -20.66 -27.16
N TYR A 961 -32.13 -20.64 -27.24
CA TYR A 961 -31.30 -19.44 -27.22
C TYR A 961 -31.75 -18.40 -28.26
N ASP A 962 -32.02 -18.83 -29.49
CA ASP A 962 -32.38 -17.92 -30.58
C ASP A 962 -33.78 -17.30 -30.38
N ASN A 963 -34.70 -17.97 -29.69
CA ASN A 963 -36.01 -17.44 -29.31
C ASN A 963 -35.92 -16.42 -28.16
N VAL A 964 -35.06 -16.64 -27.16
CA VAL A 964 -34.77 -15.62 -26.12
C VAL A 964 -34.17 -14.37 -26.77
N VAL A 965 -33.18 -14.54 -27.65
CA VAL A 965 -32.59 -13.45 -28.45
C VAL A 965 -33.66 -12.77 -29.32
N ALA A 966 -34.59 -13.51 -29.95
CA ALA A 966 -35.66 -12.96 -30.77
C ALA A 966 -36.81 -12.28 -29.98
N LYS A 967 -37.01 -12.62 -28.70
CA LYS A 967 -37.89 -11.86 -27.79
C LYS A 967 -37.24 -10.54 -27.40
N TRP A 968 -35.98 -10.56 -27.01
CA TRP A 968 -35.24 -9.36 -26.63
C TRP A 968 -35.06 -8.38 -27.81
N LYS A 969 -34.69 -8.87 -29.01
CA LYS A 969 -34.69 -8.09 -30.26
C LYS A 969 -36.04 -7.41 -30.53
N ARG A 970 -37.17 -8.08 -30.26
CA ARG A 970 -38.50 -7.48 -30.44
C ARG A 970 -38.76 -6.30 -29.50
N VAL A 971 -38.25 -6.32 -28.27
CA VAL A 971 -38.42 -5.19 -27.34
C VAL A 971 -37.53 -4.01 -27.72
N VAL A 972 -36.27 -4.26 -28.09
CA VAL A 972 -35.36 -3.22 -28.63
C VAL A 972 -35.96 -2.56 -29.90
N MET A 973 -36.72 -3.31 -30.70
CA MET A 973 -37.44 -2.79 -31.87
C MET A 973 -38.78 -2.07 -31.56
N HIS A 974 -39.28 -2.15 -30.32
CA HIS A 974 -40.60 -1.61 -29.95
C HIS A 974 -40.54 -0.30 -29.17
N ASP A 975 -39.41 0.01 -28.53
CA ASP A 975 -39.20 1.31 -27.87
C ASP A 975 -38.87 2.40 -28.88
N LYS A 976 -39.93 2.98 -29.48
CA LYS A 976 -39.84 4.08 -30.44
C LYS A 976 -39.66 5.46 -29.78
N SER A 977 -39.35 5.52 -28.48
CA SER A 977 -39.33 6.78 -27.72
C SER A 977 -38.02 7.59 -27.84
N MET A 978 -36.90 7.00 -28.28
CA MET A 978 -35.58 7.63 -28.47
C MET A 978 -35.52 8.69 -29.60
N GLY A 979 -36.56 9.51 -29.76
CA GLY A 979 -36.72 10.40 -30.90
C GLY A 979 -37.69 11.57 -30.74
N ARG A 980 -38.03 12.03 -29.51
CA ARG A 980 -38.71 13.33 -29.33
C ARG A 980 -38.63 13.94 -27.91
N VAL A 981 -38.01 15.12 -27.85
CA VAL A 981 -38.31 16.29 -26.98
C VAL A 981 -38.22 16.11 -25.46
N GLY A 982 -37.34 16.89 -24.83
CA GLY A 982 -37.48 17.32 -23.44
C GLY A 982 -38.13 18.71 -23.34
N VAL A 983 -39.34 18.77 -22.78
CA VAL A 983 -39.94 19.96 -22.13
C VAL A 983 -40.78 19.44 -20.96
N GLY A 984 -40.62 20.00 -19.76
CA GLY A 984 -41.36 19.52 -18.58
C GLY A 984 -42.84 19.95 -18.57
N HIS A 985 -43.72 19.04 -18.14
CA HIS A 985 -45.10 19.27 -17.71
C HIS A 985 -45.47 18.27 -16.61
N SER A 986 -46.44 18.59 -15.76
CA SER A 986 -46.78 17.80 -14.56
C SER A 986 -48.28 17.68 -14.28
N SER A 987 -48.77 16.43 -14.19
CA SER A 987 -50.06 16.02 -13.59
C SER A 987 -51.34 16.48 -14.34
N PRO A 988 -52.56 16.00 -13.99
CA PRO A 988 -52.97 14.86 -13.14
C PRO A 988 -53.91 13.85 -13.90
N VAL A 989 -54.90 13.23 -13.22
CA VAL A 989 -56.07 12.44 -13.71
C VAL A 989 -55.81 10.93 -13.93
N LEU A 990 -56.62 9.97 -13.42
CA LEU A 990 -57.48 9.88 -12.22
C LEU A 990 -57.85 8.39 -11.95
N ASP A 991 -58.67 8.13 -10.92
CA ASP A 991 -59.13 6.81 -10.45
C ASP A 991 -59.97 5.99 -11.45
N ASP A 992 -60.15 4.70 -11.13
CA ASP A 992 -61.46 4.03 -11.30
C ASP A 992 -61.83 3.30 -9.99
N TYR A 993 -63.12 3.26 -9.65
CA TYR A 993 -63.66 2.86 -8.34
C TYR A 993 -64.48 1.56 -8.42
N GLY A 994 -64.17 0.57 -7.57
CA GLY A 994 -64.88 -0.71 -7.52
C GLY A 994 -65.37 -1.06 -6.10
N THR A 995 -66.56 -0.58 -5.71
CA THR A 995 -67.16 -0.84 -4.39
C THR A 995 -67.84 -2.20 -4.28
N ALA A 996 -67.52 -3.00 -3.25
CA ALA A 996 -68.37 -4.12 -2.79
C ALA A 996 -68.18 -4.42 -1.28
N ASP A 997 -69.29 -4.75 -0.62
CA ASP A 997 -69.52 -4.81 0.83
C ASP A 997 -68.67 -5.75 1.73
N SER A 998 -68.31 -5.22 2.89
CA SER A 998 -68.74 -5.68 4.23
C SER A 998 -69.03 -7.17 4.51
N LYS A 999 -68.18 -7.84 5.33
CA LYS A 999 -68.54 -8.36 6.70
C LYS A 999 -67.46 -9.21 7.41
N ARG A 1000 -67.04 -8.73 8.59
CA ARG A 1000 -67.02 -9.37 9.93
C ARG A 1000 -66.88 -10.91 10.11
N VAL A 1001 -66.03 -11.27 11.09
CA VAL A 1001 -65.92 -12.57 11.84
C VAL A 1001 -65.32 -13.74 11.02
N GLY A 1002 -64.45 -14.61 11.56
CA GLY A 1002 -63.77 -14.63 12.87
C GLY A 1002 -63.06 -15.98 13.14
N ASP A 1003 -62.21 -15.98 14.17
CA ASP A 1003 -61.60 -17.07 14.97
C ASP A 1003 -61.29 -18.50 14.44
N ASP A 1004 -60.13 -18.98 14.92
CA ASP A 1004 -59.78 -20.33 15.42
C ASP A 1004 -59.41 -21.54 14.53
N SER A 1005 -58.13 -21.93 14.66
CA SER A 1005 -57.63 -23.32 14.87
C SER A 1005 -57.81 -24.40 13.78
N GLY A 1006 -57.42 -25.65 14.07
CA GLY A 1006 -58.09 -26.81 13.44
C GLY A 1006 -57.30 -27.87 12.64
N SER A 1007 -56.01 -28.08 12.91
CA SER A 1007 -55.29 -29.37 12.78
C SER A 1007 -55.93 -30.59 12.02
N MET A 1008 -55.23 -31.05 10.97
CA MET A 1008 -55.05 -32.47 10.53
C MET A 1008 -56.15 -33.29 9.82
N SER A 1009 -55.68 -34.01 8.76
CA SER A 1009 -55.98 -35.44 8.44
C SER A 1009 -57.37 -35.79 7.84
N ARG A 1010 -57.63 -36.93 7.15
CA ARG A 1010 -56.85 -38.18 6.88
C ARG A 1010 -57.47 -39.05 5.73
N SER A 1011 -56.64 -39.76 4.94
CA SER A 1011 -56.96 -41.09 4.29
C SER A 1011 -57.98 -41.12 3.09
N ARG A 1012 -58.20 -42.20 2.30
CA ARG A 1012 -57.62 -43.58 2.18
C ARG A 1012 -58.02 -44.33 0.86
N ILE A 1013 -57.25 -45.38 0.48
CA ILE A 1013 -57.51 -46.52 -0.46
C ILE A 1013 -57.89 -46.20 -1.94
N LEU A 1014 -57.73 -47.06 -2.97
CA LEU A 1014 -57.58 -48.53 -3.11
C LEU A 1014 -56.52 -49.00 -4.17
N GLN A 1015 -56.31 -50.32 -4.30
CA GLN A 1015 -55.41 -51.09 -5.19
C GLN A 1015 -56.18 -52.28 -5.84
N PRO A 1016 -55.61 -53.13 -6.76
CA PRO A 1016 -54.44 -52.98 -7.65
C PRO A 1016 -54.91 -52.97 -9.15
N PRO A 1017 -54.87 -54.00 -10.05
CA PRO A 1017 -54.24 -55.34 -10.13
C PRO A 1017 -52.99 -55.37 -11.08
N ALA A 1018 -52.76 -56.44 -11.87
CA ALA A 1018 -51.58 -56.61 -12.77
C ALA A 1018 -51.84 -57.56 -13.98
N GLY A 1019 -50.90 -57.64 -14.96
CA GLY A 1019 -51.00 -58.57 -16.11
C GLY A 1019 -49.80 -58.65 -17.09
N MET A 1020 -48.83 -59.53 -16.78
CA MET A 1020 -47.92 -60.39 -17.62
C MET A 1020 -47.21 -59.90 -18.93
N SER A 1021 -45.98 -60.43 -19.14
CA SER A 1021 -45.07 -60.31 -20.32
C SER A 1021 -45.27 -61.48 -21.33
N PRO A 1022 -44.43 -61.81 -22.36
CA PRO A 1022 -43.00 -61.52 -22.71
C PRO A 1022 -42.87 -60.85 -24.14
N PRO A 1023 -41.87 -61.03 -25.06
CA PRO A 1023 -40.57 -61.76 -25.09
C PRO A 1023 -39.37 -60.96 -25.71
N ALA A 1024 -38.52 -61.63 -26.53
CA ALA A 1024 -37.30 -61.17 -27.25
C ALA A 1024 -37.31 -61.79 -28.70
N PRO A 1025 -36.26 -61.79 -29.59
CA PRO A 1025 -34.81 -61.50 -29.44
C PRO A 1025 -34.18 -60.61 -30.56
N SER A 1026 -33.06 -61.03 -31.20
CA SER A 1026 -32.02 -60.16 -31.80
C SER A 1026 -31.94 -60.16 -33.38
N PRO A 1027 -30.81 -59.97 -34.12
CA PRO A 1027 -30.77 -59.08 -35.31
C PRO A 1027 -30.40 -59.77 -36.66
N ILE A 1028 -30.22 -58.99 -37.76
CA ILE A 1028 -29.58 -59.45 -39.03
C ILE A 1028 -29.02 -58.30 -39.90
N GLN A 1029 -28.20 -58.61 -40.92
CA GLN A 1029 -27.38 -57.69 -41.75
C GLN A 1029 -27.85 -57.53 -43.23
N THR A 1030 -26.98 -56.95 -44.08
CA THR A 1030 -26.99 -56.78 -45.57
C THR A 1030 -27.72 -55.54 -46.12
N GLY A 1031 -27.28 -54.88 -47.21
CA GLY A 1031 -26.04 -54.99 -48.01
C GLY A 1031 -26.21 -54.39 -49.44
N GLY A 1032 -25.16 -53.88 -50.09
CA GLY A 1032 -25.18 -53.53 -51.54
C GLY A 1032 -24.43 -52.24 -51.97
N PRO A 1033 -24.09 -52.03 -53.27
CA PRO A 1033 -22.90 -51.24 -53.66
C PRO A 1033 -23.00 -50.26 -54.88
N SER A 1034 -21.88 -49.59 -55.18
CA SER A 1034 -21.45 -48.98 -56.48
C SER A 1034 -22.09 -47.65 -56.95
N ALA A 1035 -21.46 -46.78 -57.78
CA ALA A 1035 -20.03 -46.52 -58.13
C ALA A 1035 -19.85 -45.22 -58.99
N SER A 1036 -18.59 -44.87 -59.33
CA SER A 1036 -18.10 -43.82 -60.27
C SER A 1036 -18.10 -42.36 -59.77
N SER A 1037 -17.19 -41.43 -60.16
CA SER A 1037 -15.80 -41.43 -60.74
C SER A 1037 -15.35 -39.95 -60.84
N SER A 1038 -14.11 -39.46 -61.07
CA SER A 1038 -12.66 -39.85 -61.01
C SER A 1038 -11.88 -38.49 -60.89
N GLN A 1039 -10.58 -38.18 -61.14
CA GLN A 1039 -9.27 -38.73 -61.57
C GLN A 1039 -8.24 -37.58 -61.23
N GLN A 1040 -6.90 -37.61 -61.12
CA GLN A 1040 -5.72 -38.51 -61.30
C GLN A 1040 -4.77 -38.32 -60.07
N THR A 1041 -3.73 -39.09 -59.68
CA THR A 1041 -2.94 -40.25 -60.20
C THR A 1041 -1.70 -39.99 -61.08
N SER A 1042 -0.51 -39.78 -60.47
CA SER A 1042 0.82 -40.07 -61.08
C SER A 1042 1.86 -40.49 -59.99
N PRO A 1043 2.86 -41.40 -60.25
CA PRO A 1043 3.39 -42.30 -59.19
C PRO A 1043 4.93 -42.52 -59.10
N TYR A 1044 5.32 -43.59 -58.36
CA TYR A 1044 6.66 -44.09 -57.94
C TYR A 1044 7.57 -44.72 -59.03
N LEU A 1045 8.88 -44.92 -58.74
CA LEU A 1045 9.62 -46.22 -58.60
C LEU A 1045 11.17 -46.02 -58.34
N PRO A 1046 12.00 -47.05 -58.00
CA PRO A 1046 13.29 -46.88 -57.27
C PRO A 1046 14.55 -47.63 -57.83
N HIS A 1047 15.60 -47.80 -56.98
CA HIS A 1047 16.80 -48.68 -57.00
C HIS A 1047 18.23 -48.08 -57.22
N ASP A 1048 19.09 -48.39 -56.21
CA ASP A 1048 20.52 -48.80 -56.20
C ASP A 1048 21.78 -47.96 -56.58
N ALA A 1049 22.79 -48.17 -55.70
CA ALA A 1049 24.26 -48.31 -55.89
C ALA A 1049 25.24 -47.13 -56.17
N THR A 1050 26.26 -47.04 -55.27
CA THR A 1050 27.56 -46.31 -55.35
C THR A 1050 27.50 -44.76 -55.24
N ARG A 1051 28.52 -44.02 -54.75
CA ARG A 1051 29.92 -44.33 -54.36
C ARG A 1051 30.42 -43.36 -53.26
N SER A 1052 31.38 -43.77 -52.41
CA SER A 1052 32.02 -42.98 -51.30
C SER A 1052 33.05 -41.94 -51.81
N PRO A 1053 33.75 -41.13 -50.96
CA PRO A 1053 33.71 -40.94 -49.49
C PRO A 1053 33.42 -39.43 -49.10
N ASN A 1054 33.44 -38.94 -47.85
CA ASN A 1054 34.11 -39.40 -46.62
C ASN A 1054 33.31 -39.05 -45.33
N ALA A 1055 33.67 -39.65 -44.19
CA ALA A 1055 32.81 -39.75 -43.01
C ALA A 1055 32.88 -38.57 -41.99
N GLY A 1056 31.83 -38.45 -41.17
CA GLY A 1056 31.89 -37.84 -39.82
C GLY A 1056 32.33 -38.89 -38.77
N PRO A 1057 31.73 -38.99 -37.55
CA PRO A 1057 30.50 -38.33 -37.09
C PRO A 1057 30.40 -37.92 -35.58
N GLN A 1058 29.25 -37.33 -35.22
CA GLN A 1058 28.54 -37.47 -33.92
C GLN A 1058 29.14 -36.85 -32.62
N ALA A 1059 28.41 -37.07 -31.52
CA ALA A 1059 28.43 -36.27 -30.29
C ALA A 1059 28.02 -37.09 -29.04
N LYS A 1060 28.00 -36.41 -27.87
CA LYS A 1060 27.58 -36.81 -26.49
C LYS A 1060 28.70 -37.18 -25.51
N ARG A 1061 28.39 -36.95 -24.22
CA ARG A 1061 29.21 -37.15 -23.01
C ARG A 1061 29.61 -38.62 -22.78
N PRO A 1062 30.68 -38.90 -22.01
CA PRO A 1062 30.47 -39.55 -20.71
C PRO A 1062 31.43 -39.08 -19.57
N ARG A 1063 31.56 -39.88 -18.50
CA ARG A 1063 32.33 -39.65 -17.25
C ARG A 1063 33.66 -40.46 -17.20
N LEU A 1064 34.50 -40.11 -16.21
CA LEU A 1064 35.35 -40.98 -15.35
C LEU A 1064 36.80 -41.39 -15.76
N MET A 1065 37.67 -41.32 -14.73
CA MET A 1065 38.94 -42.03 -14.45
C MET A 1065 40.29 -41.58 -15.04
N ASN A 1066 41.36 -42.04 -14.37
CA ASN A 1066 42.75 -41.55 -14.39
C ASN A 1066 43.70 -42.45 -15.21
N GLY A 1067 44.92 -41.97 -15.52
CA GLY A 1067 46.11 -42.85 -15.59
C GLY A 1067 47.33 -42.40 -16.42
N HIS A 1068 48.41 -41.98 -15.73
CA HIS A 1068 49.86 -42.09 -16.10
C HIS A 1068 50.37 -41.54 -17.47
N HIS A 1069 51.67 -41.36 -17.77
CA HIS A 1069 52.97 -41.26 -17.05
C HIS A 1069 53.61 -39.89 -17.48
N SER A 1070 54.60 -39.23 -16.85
CA SER A 1070 55.91 -39.58 -16.26
C SER A 1070 56.51 -38.28 -15.64
N GLY A 1071 57.57 -38.27 -14.82
CA GLY A 1071 58.28 -39.33 -14.10
C GLY A 1071 59.57 -38.80 -13.42
N ALA A 1072 59.71 -38.97 -12.10
CA ALA A 1072 60.94 -38.81 -11.31
C ALA A 1072 60.81 -39.50 -9.94
N ALA A 1073 61.89 -40.12 -9.44
CA ALA A 1073 62.00 -40.91 -8.19
C ALA A 1073 63.51 -41.09 -7.86
N PRO A 1074 63.95 -41.71 -6.73
CA PRO A 1074 63.24 -42.31 -5.57
C PRO A 1074 63.33 -41.38 -4.32
N GLU A 1075 63.24 -41.75 -3.02
CA GLU A 1075 63.13 -43.01 -2.23
C GLU A 1075 62.53 -42.64 -0.83
N GLY A 1076 62.09 -43.52 0.08
CA GLY A 1076 61.85 -44.98 0.08
C GLY A 1076 61.90 -45.59 1.51
N SER A 1077 61.17 -46.69 1.74
CA SER A 1077 61.03 -47.44 3.03
C SER A 1077 60.32 -46.67 4.19
N ASN A 1078 59.56 -47.26 5.12
CA ASN A 1078 59.07 -48.65 5.28
C ASN A 1078 57.77 -48.68 6.13
N SER A 1079 56.97 -49.75 5.99
CA SER A 1079 55.84 -50.18 6.86
C SER A 1079 55.99 -51.69 7.15
N PRO A 1080 55.34 -52.33 8.17
CA PRO A 1080 54.00 -52.92 7.92
C PRO A 1080 53.05 -53.34 9.11
N SER A 1081 51.73 -53.28 8.85
CA SER A 1081 50.68 -54.33 9.06
C SER A 1081 50.17 -54.88 10.44
N ILE A 1082 49.01 -55.59 10.35
CA ILE A 1082 48.33 -56.55 11.27
C ILE A 1082 47.31 -55.99 12.31
N SER A 1083 46.21 -56.69 12.68
CA SER A 1083 44.96 -57.02 11.94
C SER A 1083 43.83 -57.59 12.87
N GLN A 1084 42.57 -57.65 12.38
CA GLN A 1084 41.39 -58.39 12.93
C GLN A 1084 40.82 -57.92 14.31
N THR A 1085 39.58 -58.21 14.75
CA THR A 1085 38.44 -59.03 14.24
C THR A 1085 37.07 -58.37 14.55
N ALA A 1086 35.92 -59.00 14.20
CA ALA A 1086 34.57 -58.39 14.21
C ALA A 1086 33.61 -58.88 15.33
N GLY A 1087 32.48 -58.17 15.53
CA GLY A 1087 31.38 -58.57 16.44
C GLY A 1087 30.04 -57.85 16.12
N THR A 1088 28.92 -58.59 16.13
CA THR A 1088 27.58 -58.18 15.64
C THR A 1088 26.68 -57.48 16.66
N SER A 1089 25.65 -56.75 16.21
CA SER A 1089 24.61 -56.12 17.07
C SER A 1089 23.19 -56.14 16.48
N LYS A 1090 22.17 -56.11 17.38
CA LYS A 1090 20.68 -55.97 17.24
C LYS A 1090 19.92 -57.08 18.01
N PRO A 1091 18.61 -56.91 18.33
CA PRO A 1091 17.89 -55.72 18.81
C PRO A 1091 16.90 -56.03 19.97
N TRP A 1092 16.16 -55.04 20.50
CA TRP A 1092 14.80 -55.27 21.06
C TRP A 1092 13.91 -54.00 20.95
N ASN A 1093 12.59 -54.22 20.89
CA ASN A 1093 11.53 -53.19 20.75
C ASN A 1093 10.79 -52.94 22.11
N PRO A 1094 9.90 -51.93 22.26
CA PRO A 1094 9.35 -51.55 23.56
C PRO A 1094 7.96 -52.15 23.87
N GLN A 1095 7.64 -52.32 25.16
CA GLN A 1095 6.28 -52.20 25.74
C GLN A 1095 6.30 -52.39 27.27
N GLN A 1096 5.71 -51.47 28.05
CA GLN A 1096 4.68 -51.70 29.08
C GLN A 1096 4.35 -50.40 29.85
N SER A 1097 3.30 -50.45 30.70
CA SER A 1097 2.63 -49.30 31.32
C SER A 1097 2.40 -49.52 32.83
N LEU A 1098 1.80 -48.50 33.51
CA LEU A 1098 1.45 -48.46 34.94
C LEU A 1098 2.67 -48.20 35.87
N THR A 1099 2.54 -47.62 37.07
CA THR A 1099 1.33 -47.37 37.90
C THR A 1099 1.42 -46.03 38.69
N VAL A 1100 0.30 -45.55 39.21
CA VAL A 1100 0.14 -44.32 40.03
C VAL A 1100 0.54 -44.53 41.51
N SER A 1101 1.01 -43.48 42.18
CA SER A 1101 0.91 -43.31 43.64
C SER A 1101 0.96 -41.82 44.06
N ASN A 1102 0.08 -41.43 44.99
CA ASN A 1102 -0.04 -40.06 45.55
C ASN A 1102 0.55 -39.98 46.97
N LEU A 1103 0.95 -38.77 47.41
CA LEU A 1103 0.97 -38.27 48.81
C LEU A 1103 1.35 -36.77 48.76
N THR A 1104 0.40 -35.84 48.59
CA THR A 1104 -0.25 -35.01 49.65
C THR A 1104 0.68 -34.11 50.50
N GLY A 1105 0.53 -32.79 50.40
CA GLY A 1105 1.06 -31.81 51.39
C GLY A 1105 1.33 -30.40 50.82
N PRO A 1106 0.52 -29.37 51.15
CA PRO A 1106 0.76 -28.00 50.70
C PRO A 1106 1.53 -27.14 51.73
N SER A 1107 2.26 -26.13 51.25
CA SER A 1107 2.84 -25.05 52.06
C SER A 1107 2.61 -23.69 51.39
N GLY A 1108 2.30 -22.66 52.18
CA GLY A 1108 1.78 -21.37 51.71
C GLY A 1108 2.82 -20.32 51.27
N PRO A 1109 2.36 -19.14 50.82
CA PRO A 1109 3.20 -18.09 50.25
C PRO A 1109 3.93 -17.24 51.31
N THR A 1110 5.14 -16.77 50.96
CA THR A 1110 5.91 -15.79 51.74
C THR A 1110 5.76 -14.36 51.17
N PRO A 1111 5.63 -13.32 52.01
CA PRO A 1111 5.47 -11.92 51.59
C PRO A 1111 6.83 -11.24 51.26
N PRO A 1112 6.81 -10.08 50.55
CA PRO A 1112 8.02 -9.36 50.15
C PRO A 1112 8.65 -8.52 51.29
N PRO A 1113 9.98 -8.26 51.25
CA PRO A 1113 10.65 -7.33 52.16
C PRO A 1113 10.42 -5.86 51.78
N SER A 1114 10.30 -4.99 52.78
CA SER A 1114 10.16 -3.54 52.64
C SER A 1114 11.52 -2.80 52.72
N SER A 1115 11.50 -1.51 52.41
CA SER A 1115 12.67 -0.65 52.24
C SER A 1115 13.28 -0.10 53.53
N SER A 1116 14.59 0.19 53.48
CA SER A 1116 15.26 1.25 54.24
C SER A 1116 16.57 1.65 53.52
N GLY A 1117 16.93 2.94 53.55
CA GLY A 1117 18.16 3.49 52.95
C GLY A 1117 19.30 3.64 53.97
N PRO A 1118 20.24 4.60 53.80
CA PRO A 1118 20.28 5.67 52.79
C PRO A 1118 20.88 5.25 51.43
#